data_AF-A0A943URD3-F1
#
_entry.id   AF-A0A943URD3-F1
#
_cell.length_a   1.000
_cell.length_b   1.000
_cell.length_c   1.000
_cell.angle_alpha   90.00
_cell.angle_beta   90.00
_cell.angle_gamma   90.00
#
_symmetry.space_group_name_H-M   'P 1'
#
loop_
_entity.id
_entity.type
_entity.pdbx_description
1 polymer ?
#
loop_
_entity_poly.entity_id
_entity_poly.type
_entity_poly.pdbx_seq_one_letter_code
_entity_poly.pdbx_strand_id
1 'polypeptide(L)'
;MGKIIFMTDVLNIFLGGQEVEEQTIFGCSHSSLADWVMTTCNCLTALFVILAIFVLWKRKSLRKRIISHLMPCALAVFVLGVVLYFVGFWHEGTANNWLACAFRSITASMEMFVSESELIEVQEACKNDMLYMLLFATTHFLAICISAAFILHILGIRAISYLKMRMTWWKQERDLYVFLDLSQESVNLAKDIYNTRKCDNRFRIVFVKTPMEESHLERFSFSHILSFADSRNETIEELMGINALLTYSRKSITIGMDERAWKETVGLNNLRRYIKKCTGKIRFFCLSPNEENNINTAVALSKRYEKYKDACVVICRANHDSITESFASPNLKFVDSANLAVMELKKDVAYQPVSFVRPDTKTGVATKPFRSIIIGFGETGFEVFRFLYEFSSFVGKDTEENPFYCDIIDPKAQQIENSLYLHCPTVEEKEEKEKNANVPPRSHFITFHSGTVESNRRLIVEQIETTDYIVVCTDNEKENLSIGITLLNLAYKYRPYSEKLAIFIGINDNREYKKAQEIAKFYNECGRKDKEGHLYEFTIIPFGAKQQLFTYKNIIEDDILNKAKDFYFEYQKTSNLLGADKAYDCAADKDTEWNDRRKGKKLNVDKGLWNKNELTQKEAQDMANAWHIQTKLYLVGACCYCKDNEYKCVAKERHAQLYGCIEFVTQKLLVRMEEARKCEEDFKKSHEFILEQVAAYEHEHNVPAGEYQTLFENLAKCEHLRWNASNRLLGYRTFENATSNDKHYLQKTHACMVPYEELLANEVLRDTIKYDYNTILVSMKGANI
;
A
#
# COMPACT_ATOMS: atom_id res chain seq x y z
N MET A 1 -26.80 46.37 78.50
CA MET A 1 -27.46 47.67 78.21
C MET A 1 -27.74 47.66 76.72
N GLY A 2 -28.94 47.33 76.22
CA GLY A 2 -30.19 48.10 76.28
C GLY A 2 -30.13 49.17 75.19
N LYS A 3 -31.06 49.37 74.26
CA LYS A 3 -32.43 48.89 74.04
C LYS A 3 -32.80 49.30 72.60
N ILE A 4 -33.70 48.54 71.98
CA ILE A 4 -34.50 48.88 70.80
C ILE A 4 -35.35 50.14 71.08
N ILE A 5 -35.62 50.99 70.08
CA ILE A 5 -36.96 51.54 69.73
C ILE A 5 -36.91 52.28 68.38
N PHE A 6 -37.93 51.97 67.58
CA PHE A 6 -38.37 52.54 66.30
C PHE A 6 -38.95 53.96 66.44
N MET A 7 -38.80 54.76 65.39
CA MET A 7 -39.70 55.83 64.93
C MET A 7 -39.30 56.06 63.46
N THR A 8 -39.86 55.42 62.43
CA THR A 8 -41.20 55.64 61.83
C THR A 8 -41.78 57.02 62.13
N ASP A 9 -42.08 57.75 61.04
CA ASP A 9 -42.69 59.10 60.99
C ASP A 9 -41.73 60.30 60.85
N VAL A 10 -40.77 60.19 59.92
CA VAL A 10 -40.44 61.33 59.03
C VAL A 10 -40.99 61.01 57.64
N LEU A 11 -42.31 60.85 57.63
CA LEU A 11 -43.17 60.89 56.47
C LEU A 11 -43.14 62.29 55.84
N ASN A 12 -43.20 62.31 54.50
CA ASN A 12 -44.07 63.22 53.73
C ASN A 12 -43.59 64.58 53.20
N ILE A 13 -42.31 64.81 52.85
CA ILE A 13 -41.96 66.04 52.08
C ILE A 13 -41.08 65.78 50.84
N PHE A 14 -41.06 64.57 50.27
CA PHE A 14 -40.47 64.37 48.92
C PHE A 14 -41.26 63.38 48.04
N LEU A 15 -42.54 63.16 48.36
CA LEU A 15 -43.48 62.47 47.47
C LEU A 15 -44.12 63.49 46.51
N GLY A 16 -43.37 63.89 45.49
CA GLY A 16 -43.94 64.33 44.23
C GLY A 16 -44.23 63.09 43.40
N GLY A 17 -45.43 62.55 43.56
CA GLY A 17 -45.89 61.39 42.79
C GLY A 17 -45.99 61.73 41.31
N GLN A 18 -45.26 60.98 40.50
CA GLN A 18 -45.78 60.48 39.23
C GLN A 18 -45.72 58.96 39.32
N GLU A 19 -46.88 58.34 39.51
CA GLU A 19 -47.07 56.93 39.19
C GLU A 19 -46.79 56.77 37.69
N VAL A 20 -45.64 56.18 37.36
CA VAL A 20 -45.46 55.55 36.05
C VAL A 20 -45.84 54.10 36.26
N GLU A 21 -46.96 53.72 35.65
CA GLU A 21 -47.45 52.35 35.58
C GLU A 21 -46.36 51.47 34.93
N GLU A 22 -45.69 50.62 35.72
CA GLU A 22 -44.73 49.63 35.22
C GLU A 22 -45.49 48.56 34.43
N GLN A 23 -45.51 48.70 33.11
CA GLN A 23 -45.95 47.62 32.22
C GLN A 23 -44.85 46.57 32.09
N THR A 24 -44.88 45.56 32.96
CA THR A 24 -44.13 44.31 32.75
C THR A 24 -44.76 43.54 31.58
N ILE A 25 -43.96 43.12 30.61
CA ILE A 25 -44.44 42.44 29.40
C ILE A 25 -44.91 41.00 29.73
N PHE A 26 -44.33 40.35 30.75
CA PHE A 26 -44.68 38.97 31.14
C PHE A 26 -45.12 38.73 32.60
N GLY A 27 -45.40 39.79 33.38
CA GLY A 27 -46.21 39.69 34.61
C GLY A 27 -45.67 38.82 35.76
N CYS A 28 -44.42 38.99 36.18
CA CYS A 28 -43.92 38.40 37.43
C CYS A 28 -43.34 39.49 38.36
N SER A 29 -43.90 39.62 39.57
CA SER A 29 -43.45 40.59 40.58
C SER A 29 -42.34 40.03 41.48
N HIS A 30 -41.45 40.92 41.92
CA HIS A 30 -40.33 40.63 42.81
C HIS A 30 -40.79 40.13 44.19
N SER A 31 -40.38 38.92 44.57
CA SER A 31 -40.40 38.44 45.96
C SER A 31 -39.05 37.81 46.31
N SER A 32 -38.60 37.91 47.56
CA SER A 32 -37.31 37.37 48.02
C SER A 32 -37.16 35.85 47.86
N LEU A 33 -38.27 35.14 47.66
CA LEU A 33 -38.30 33.71 47.34
C LEU A 33 -37.85 33.45 45.89
N ALA A 34 -38.09 34.39 44.98
CA ALA A 34 -37.61 34.33 43.60
C ALA A 34 -36.08 34.42 43.55
N ASP A 35 -35.44 35.30 44.32
CA ASP A 35 -33.98 35.47 44.30
C ASP A 35 -33.21 34.23 44.80
N TRP A 36 -33.73 33.53 45.82
CA TRP A 36 -33.14 32.29 46.32
C TRP A 36 -33.32 31.12 45.33
N VAL A 37 -34.51 31.00 44.74
CA VAL A 37 -34.80 30.03 43.67
C VAL A 37 -33.90 30.30 42.46
N MET A 38 -33.67 31.56 42.10
CA MET A 38 -32.84 31.98 40.97
C MET A 38 -31.36 31.67 41.19
N THR A 39 -30.82 31.94 42.37
CA THR A 39 -29.42 31.62 42.68
C THR A 39 -29.18 30.11 42.63
N THR A 40 -30.14 29.34 43.16
CA THR A 40 -30.09 27.87 43.15
C THR A 40 -30.22 27.31 41.73
N CYS A 41 -31.11 27.88 40.91
CA CYS A 41 -31.27 27.53 39.50
C CYS A 41 -30.02 27.87 38.67
N ASN A 42 -29.37 29.01 38.90
CA ASN A 42 -28.14 29.42 38.22
C ASN A 42 -26.94 28.52 38.58
N CYS A 43 -26.82 28.11 39.85
CA CYS A 43 -25.79 27.16 40.26
C CYS A 43 -26.06 25.75 39.71
N LEU A 44 -27.31 25.30 39.69
CA LEU A 44 -27.70 23.99 39.14
C LEU A 44 -27.51 23.93 37.62
N THR A 45 -27.84 25.00 36.88
CA THR A 45 -27.60 25.07 35.43
C THR A 45 -26.10 25.09 35.13
N ALA A 46 -25.29 25.87 35.86
CA ALA A 46 -23.84 25.86 35.72
C ALA A 46 -23.22 24.47 36.01
N LEU A 47 -23.67 23.81 37.08
CA LEU A 47 -23.24 22.46 37.43
C LEU A 47 -23.65 21.43 36.36
N PHE A 48 -24.88 21.52 35.85
CA PHE A 48 -25.40 20.65 34.79
C PHE A 48 -24.64 20.85 33.48
N VAL A 49 -24.28 22.08 33.13
CA VAL A 49 -23.43 22.41 31.98
C VAL A 49 -22.04 21.78 32.13
N ILE A 50 -21.41 21.89 33.30
CA ILE A 50 -20.10 21.28 33.57
C ILE A 50 -20.17 19.75 33.48
N LEU A 51 -21.21 19.14 34.07
CA LEU A 51 -21.46 17.70 33.99
C LEU A 51 -21.75 17.24 32.56
N ALA A 52 -22.53 18.01 31.80
CA ALA A 52 -22.80 17.75 30.39
C ALA A 52 -21.49 17.81 29.58
N ILE A 53 -20.67 18.85 29.74
CA ILE A 53 -19.35 18.96 29.09
C ILE A 53 -18.47 17.74 29.42
N PHE A 54 -18.46 17.29 30.68
CA PHE A 54 -17.68 16.12 31.10
C PHE A 54 -18.20 14.80 30.50
N VAL A 55 -19.52 14.60 30.45
CA VAL A 55 -20.16 13.42 29.83
C VAL A 55 -19.95 13.41 28.31
N LEU A 56 -20.03 14.57 27.66
CA LEU A 56 -19.79 14.75 26.23
C LEU A 56 -18.33 14.47 25.84
N TRP A 57 -17.40 14.73 26.75
CA TRP A 57 -15.99 14.44 26.52
C TRP A 57 -15.67 12.94 26.56
N LYS A 58 -16.40 12.15 27.38
CA LYS A 58 -16.18 10.69 27.51
C LYS A 58 -16.97 9.83 26.53
N ARG A 59 -18.20 10.20 26.13
CA ARG A 59 -19.12 9.28 25.44
C ARG A 59 -19.18 9.52 23.92
N LYS A 60 -18.43 8.71 23.16
CA LYS A 60 -18.33 8.80 21.69
C LYS A 60 -19.67 8.76 20.94
N SER A 61 -20.62 7.93 21.37
CA SER A 61 -21.93 7.79 20.71
C SER A 61 -22.82 9.02 20.87
N LEU A 62 -22.79 9.66 22.05
CA LEU A 62 -23.56 10.88 22.32
C LEU A 62 -22.98 12.08 21.54
N ARG A 63 -21.64 12.18 21.47
CA ARG A 63 -20.94 13.19 20.66
C ARG A 63 -21.34 13.11 19.18
N LYS A 64 -21.38 11.91 18.60
CA LYS A 64 -21.79 11.71 17.19
C LYS A 64 -23.24 12.16 16.96
N ARG A 65 -24.14 11.87 17.90
CA ARG A 65 -25.56 12.26 17.84
C ARG A 65 -25.77 13.77 17.97
N ILE A 66 -24.97 14.44 18.80
CA ILE A 66 -25.06 15.90 18.97
C ILE A 66 -24.50 16.63 17.75
N ILE A 67 -23.39 16.15 17.18
CA ILE A 67 -22.85 16.70 15.93
C ILE A 67 -23.87 16.56 14.79
N SER A 68 -24.54 15.41 14.67
CA SER A 68 -25.58 15.22 13.64
C SER A 68 -26.82 16.09 13.82
N HIS A 69 -27.05 16.61 15.03
CA HIS A 69 -28.18 17.51 15.33
C HIS A 69 -27.74 18.95 15.64
N LEU A 70 -26.46 19.29 15.40
CA LEU A 70 -25.91 20.61 15.70
C LEU A 70 -26.56 21.70 14.85
N MET A 71 -26.79 21.42 13.56
CA MET A 71 -27.40 22.37 12.60
C MET A 71 -28.88 22.67 12.94
N PRO A 72 -29.73 21.67 13.24
CA PRO A 72 -31.07 21.94 13.78
C PRO A 72 -31.07 22.75 15.09
N CYS A 73 -30.14 22.48 16.01
CA CYS A 73 -30.04 23.25 17.26
C CYS A 73 -29.61 24.70 17.02
N ALA A 74 -28.64 24.91 16.11
CA ALA A 74 -28.20 26.23 15.70
C ALA A 74 -29.35 27.04 15.08
N LEU A 75 -30.15 26.41 14.22
CA LEU A 75 -31.31 27.05 13.62
C LEU A 75 -32.37 27.43 14.67
N ALA A 76 -32.64 26.56 15.64
CA ALA A 76 -33.59 26.84 16.71
C ALA A 76 -33.14 28.01 17.60
N VAL A 77 -31.86 28.05 17.97
CA VAL A 77 -31.26 29.15 18.76
C VAL A 77 -31.24 30.45 17.96
N PHE A 78 -30.96 30.38 16.66
CA PHE A 78 -31.01 31.53 15.76
C PHE A 78 -32.43 32.10 15.65
N VAL A 79 -33.44 31.26 15.40
CA VAL A 79 -34.85 31.72 15.33
C VAL A 79 -35.29 32.33 16.65
N LEU A 80 -34.91 31.72 17.78
CA LEU A 80 -35.20 32.26 19.11
C LEU A 80 -34.51 33.62 19.34
N GLY A 81 -33.26 33.76 18.89
CA GLY A 81 -32.52 35.03 18.92
C GLY A 81 -33.18 36.11 18.07
N VAL A 82 -33.62 35.78 16.85
CA VAL A 82 -34.37 36.70 15.97
C VAL A 82 -35.65 37.17 16.66
N VAL A 83 -36.42 36.27 17.30
CA VAL A 83 -37.65 36.65 18.01
C VAL A 83 -37.34 37.57 19.19
N LEU A 84 -36.34 37.25 20.00
CA LEU A 84 -35.96 38.06 21.16
C LEU A 84 -35.48 39.45 20.74
N TYR A 85 -34.60 39.55 19.74
CA TYR A 85 -34.16 40.84 19.22
C TYR A 85 -35.28 41.61 18.51
N PHE A 86 -36.21 40.93 17.84
CA PHE A 86 -37.35 41.59 17.20
C PHE A 86 -38.26 42.26 18.24
N VAL A 87 -38.50 41.60 19.37
CA VAL A 87 -39.23 42.20 20.50
C VAL A 87 -38.40 43.30 21.16
N GLY A 88 -37.10 43.09 21.33
CA GLY A 88 -36.18 44.05 21.97
C GLY A 88 -35.92 45.33 21.18
N PHE A 89 -35.95 45.26 19.84
CA PHE A 89 -35.74 46.38 18.93
C PHE A 89 -37.05 47.01 18.43
N TRP A 90 -38.22 46.56 18.90
CA TRP A 90 -39.52 47.14 18.54
C TRP A 90 -39.77 48.46 19.29
N HIS A 91 -38.84 49.40 19.18
CA HIS A 91 -38.89 50.72 19.80
C HIS A 91 -38.18 51.75 18.91
N GLU A 92 -38.44 53.04 19.13
CA GLU A 92 -37.84 54.16 18.38
C GLU A 92 -37.86 54.00 16.84
N GLY A 93 -36.69 54.13 16.17
CA GLY A 93 -36.53 54.20 14.72
C GLY A 93 -36.96 52.95 13.95
N THR A 94 -37.29 51.86 14.64
CA THR A 94 -37.78 50.59 14.08
C THR A 94 -39.24 50.29 14.42
N ALA A 95 -39.89 51.09 15.27
CA ALA A 95 -41.26 50.84 15.77
C ALA A 95 -42.35 50.77 14.69
N ASN A 96 -42.11 51.36 13.51
CA ASN A 96 -43.07 51.39 12.40
C ASN A 96 -42.57 50.71 11.12
N ASN A 97 -41.39 50.08 11.14
CA ASN A 97 -40.82 49.41 9.97
C ASN A 97 -40.42 47.98 10.32
N TRP A 98 -41.38 47.07 10.17
CA TRP A 98 -41.21 45.65 10.47
C TRP A 98 -40.07 45.00 9.68
N LEU A 99 -39.82 45.48 8.45
CA LEU A 99 -38.75 44.96 7.60
C LEU A 99 -37.37 45.38 8.11
N ALA A 100 -37.21 46.64 8.52
CA ALA A 100 -35.99 47.13 9.14
C ALA A 100 -35.72 46.43 10.49
N CYS A 101 -36.76 46.24 11.30
CA CYS A 101 -36.67 45.51 12.57
C CYS A 101 -36.29 44.04 12.34
N ALA A 102 -36.88 43.38 11.33
CA ALA A 102 -36.56 42.00 10.98
C ALA A 102 -35.10 41.85 10.54
N PHE A 103 -34.60 42.70 9.63
CA PHE A 103 -33.20 42.63 9.19
C PHE A 103 -32.23 42.90 10.34
N ARG A 104 -32.51 43.91 11.18
CA ARG A 104 -31.69 44.22 12.36
C ARG A 104 -31.64 43.07 13.36
N SER A 105 -32.77 42.42 13.59
CA SER A 105 -32.88 41.28 14.51
C SER A 105 -32.17 40.03 13.96
N ILE A 106 -32.21 39.84 12.65
CA ILE A 106 -31.45 38.80 11.95
C ILE A 106 -29.94 39.02 12.12
N THR A 107 -29.44 40.24 11.90
CA THR A 107 -28.01 40.55 12.10
C THR A 107 -27.57 40.38 13.55
N ALA A 108 -28.30 40.95 14.50
CA ALA A 108 -27.98 40.82 15.92
C ALA A 108 -28.03 39.34 16.37
N SER A 109 -28.96 38.54 15.85
CA SER A 109 -29.00 37.11 16.13
C SER A 109 -27.83 36.33 15.51
N MET A 110 -27.23 36.79 14.41
CA MET A 110 -26.00 36.20 13.87
C MET A 110 -24.79 36.53 14.75
N GLU A 111 -24.70 37.76 15.24
CA GLU A 111 -23.61 38.27 16.09
C GLU A 111 -23.50 37.51 17.42
N MET A 112 -24.63 37.00 17.95
CA MET A 112 -24.65 36.10 19.12
C MET A 112 -23.70 34.91 18.97
N PHE A 113 -23.59 34.34 17.76
CA PHE A 113 -22.74 33.18 17.49
C PHE A 113 -21.24 33.56 17.44
N VAL A 114 -20.92 34.84 17.32
CA VAL A 114 -19.55 35.40 17.38
C VAL A 114 -19.22 35.88 18.80
N SER A 115 -20.14 35.70 19.76
CA SER A 115 -20.04 36.18 21.15
C SER A 115 -20.18 37.70 21.30
N GLU A 116 -20.75 38.38 20.30
CA GLU A 116 -21.17 39.78 20.40
C GLU A 116 -22.63 39.85 20.89
N SER A 117 -22.98 40.91 21.62
CA SER A 117 -24.30 41.08 22.21
C SER A 117 -24.75 42.53 22.13
N GLU A 118 -25.86 42.75 21.42
CA GLU A 118 -26.46 44.08 21.24
C GLU A 118 -27.47 44.41 22.36
N LEU A 119 -27.19 43.95 23.58
CA LEU A 119 -28.06 44.18 24.74
C LEU A 119 -28.25 45.68 25.04
N ILE A 120 -27.27 46.51 24.69
CA ILE A 120 -27.32 47.96 24.91
C ILE A 120 -28.47 48.60 24.13
N GLU A 121 -28.74 48.11 22.92
CA GLU A 121 -29.74 48.67 22.01
C GLU A 121 -31.17 48.14 22.25
N VAL A 122 -31.33 47.15 23.13
CA VAL A 122 -32.63 46.60 23.52
C VAL A 122 -33.40 47.63 24.38
N GLN A 123 -34.71 47.77 24.15
CA GLN A 123 -35.57 48.69 24.90
C GLN A 123 -35.50 48.48 26.42
N GLU A 124 -35.57 49.57 27.20
CA GLU A 124 -35.44 49.57 28.67
C GLU A 124 -36.48 48.66 29.35
N ALA A 125 -37.71 48.62 28.82
CA ALA A 125 -38.80 47.77 29.32
C ALA A 125 -38.46 46.28 29.25
N CYS A 126 -37.71 45.83 28.23
CA CYS A 126 -37.24 44.45 28.12
C CYS A 126 -36.06 44.16 29.06
N LYS A 127 -35.21 45.16 29.34
CA LYS A 127 -34.09 45.03 30.28
C LYS A 127 -34.58 44.87 31.73
N ASN A 128 -35.72 45.47 32.05
CA ASN A 128 -36.37 45.37 33.35
C ASN A 128 -37.25 44.10 33.49
N ASP A 129 -37.54 43.40 32.39
CA ASP A 129 -38.29 42.14 32.42
C ASP A 129 -37.35 40.94 32.69
N MET A 130 -37.54 40.32 33.86
CA MET A 130 -36.71 39.21 34.33
C MET A 130 -36.77 37.97 33.42
N LEU A 131 -37.95 37.67 32.86
CA LEU A 131 -38.12 36.50 31.98
C LEU A 131 -37.42 36.73 30.64
N TYR A 132 -37.56 37.93 30.08
CA TYR A 132 -36.86 38.33 28.87
C TYR A 132 -35.35 38.22 29.05
N MET A 133 -34.80 38.77 30.14
CA MET A 133 -33.35 38.73 30.41
C MET A 133 -32.81 37.31 30.61
N LEU A 134 -33.57 36.42 31.25
CA LEU A 134 -33.21 35.00 31.38
C LEU A 134 -33.18 34.29 30.00
N LEU A 135 -34.20 34.50 29.17
CA LEU A 135 -34.27 33.93 27.82
C LEU A 135 -33.15 34.49 26.93
N PHE A 136 -32.88 35.79 27.02
CA PHE A 136 -31.80 36.47 26.31
C PHE A 136 -30.43 35.89 26.66
N ALA A 137 -30.11 35.79 27.95
CA ALA A 137 -28.84 35.26 28.44
C ALA A 137 -28.68 33.77 28.09
N THR A 138 -29.74 32.97 28.25
CA THR A 138 -29.72 31.54 27.90
C THR A 138 -29.50 31.33 26.41
N THR A 139 -30.16 32.12 25.55
CA THR A 139 -30.03 32.01 24.09
C THR A 139 -28.62 32.42 23.64
N HIS A 140 -28.03 33.48 24.20
CA HIS A 140 -26.63 33.86 23.97
C HIS A 140 -25.66 32.78 24.41
N PHE A 141 -25.84 32.25 25.61
CA PHE A 141 -24.99 31.19 26.12
C PHE A 141 -25.04 29.92 25.26
N LEU A 142 -26.25 29.54 24.80
CA LEU A 142 -26.43 28.42 23.87
C LEU A 142 -25.77 28.70 22.51
N ALA A 143 -25.88 29.92 21.97
CA ALA A 143 -25.23 30.31 20.72
C ALA A 143 -23.71 30.17 20.81
N ILE A 144 -23.10 30.68 21.89
CA ILE A 144 -21.66 30.53 22.17
C ILE A 144 -21.28 29.06 22.32
N CYS A 145 -22.08 28.25 23.02
CA CYS A 145 -21.84 26.81 23.17
C CYS A 145 -21.88 26.06 21.83
N ILE A 146 -22.83 26.41 20.95
CA ILE A 146 -22.95 25.82 19.62
C ILE A 146 -21.74 26.22 18.76
N SER A 147 -21.34 27.49 18.76
CA SER A 147 -20.14 27.97 18.07
C SER A 147 -18.87 27.28 18.58
N ALA A 148 -18.72 27.15 19.90
CA ALA A 148 -17.60 26.45 20.51
C ALA A 148 -17.59 24.96 20.16
N ALA A 149 -18.76 24.30 20.15
CA ALA A 149 -18.89 22.89 19.75
C ALA A 149 -18.57 22.69 18.26
N PHE A 150 -18.98 23.62 17.39
CA PHE A 150 -18.65 23.63 15.97
C PHE A 150 -17.14 23.81 15.74
N ILE A 151 -16.51 24.78 16.42
CA ILE A 151 -15.05 25.00 16.38
C ILE A 151 -14.31 23.76 16.90
N LEU A 152 -14.75 23.16 18.00
CA LEU A 152 -14.18 21.92 18.53
C LEU A 152 -14.46 20.70 17.64
N HIS A 153 -15.50 20.72 16.80
CA HIS A 153 -15.73 19.68 15.81
C HIS A 153 -14.71 19.79 14.67
N ILE A 154 -14.53 21.00 14.11
CA ILE A 154 -13.59 21.27 13.01
C ILE A 154 -12.13 21.13 13.45
N LEU A 155 -11.77 21.63 14.64
CA LEU A 155 -10.39 21.65 15.15
C LEU A 155 -10.09 20.53 16.15
N GLY A 156 -11.08 19.72 16.52
CA GLY A 156 -11.01 18.80 17.66
C GLY A 156 -9.88 17.79 17.59
N ILE A 157 -9.66 17.18 16.41
CA ILE A 157 -8.56 16.23 16.26
C ILE A 157 -7.20 16.89 16.50
N ARG A 158 -7.02 18.15 16.08
CA ARG A 158 -5.76 18.90 16.24
C ARG A 158 -5.53 19.27 17.69
N ALA A 159 -6.54 19.84 18.35
CA ALA A 159 -6.46 20.23 19.75
C ALA A 159 -6.18 19.02 20.64
N ILE A 160 -6.91 17.92 20.43
CA ILE A 160 -6.71 16.66 21.16
C ILE A 160 -5.31 16.08 20.89
N SER A 161 -4.86 16.10 19.63
CA SER A 161 -3.54 15.57 19.27
C SER A 161 -2.40 16.38 19.89
N TYR A 162 -2.48 17.70 19.77
CA TYR A 162 -1.53 18.63 20.40
C TYR A 162 -1.45 18.40 21.91
N LEU A 163 -2.60 18.32 22.57
CA LEU A 163 -2.69 18.14 24.00
C LEU A 163 -2.14 16.77 24.42
N LYS A 164 -2.51 15.68 23.73
CA LYS A 164 -1.96 14.33 23.99
C LYS A 164 -0.44 14.27 23.82
N MET A 165 0.09 14.84 22.75
CA MET A 165 1.54 14.84 22.48
C MET A 165 2.31 15.65 23.54
N ARG A 166 1.76 16.77 24.01
CA ARG A 166 2.38 17.62 25.03
C ARG A 166 2.25 17.05 26.45
N MET A 167 1.10 16.44 26.76
CA MET A 167 0.84 15.79 28.06
C MET A 167 1.44 14.37 28.16
N THR A 168 2.29 13.95 27.22
CA THR A 168 3.05 12.71 27.36
C THR A 168 4.37 13.00 28.06
N TRP A 169 4.37 12.87 29.39
CA TRP A 169 5.52 13.19 30.23
C TRP A 169 6.50 12.01 30.37
N TRP A 170 5.96 10.79 30.43
CA TRP A 170 6.71 9.55 30.70
C TRP A 170 7.10 8.81 29.42
N LYS A 171 8.16 8.01 29.51
CA LYS A 171 8.58 7.12 28.40
C LYS A 171 7.51 6.05 28.19
N GLN A 172 7.23 5.75 26.93
CA GLN A 172 6.25 4.75 26.52
C GLN A 172 6.92 3.70 25.65
N GLU A 173 6.77 2.43 26.04
CA GLU A 173 7.16 1.30 25.20
C GLU A 173 6.08 1.06 24.14
N ARG A 174 6.12 1.90 23.11
CA ARG A 174 5.19 1.84 21.98
C ARG A 174 5.92 2.03 20.67
N ASP A 175 5.53 1.24 19.68
CA ASP A 175 5.91 1.47 18.29
C ASP A 175 5.21 2.71 17.76
N LEU A 176 5.91 3.45 16.90
CA LEU A 176 5.43 4.71 16.36
C LEU A 176 5.40 4.65 14.84
N TYR A 177 4.22 4.84 14.27
CA TYR A 177 3.98 4.93 12.84
C TYR A 177 3.69 6.39 12.49
N VAL A 178 4.55 7.02 11.69
CA VAL A 178 4.48 8.44 11.36
C VAL A 178 4.27 8.61 9.85
N PHE A 179 3.09 9.07 9.46
CA PHE A 179 2.72 9.39 8.08
C PHE A 179 2.93 10.87 7.82
N LEU A 180 3.56 11.23 6.70
CA LEU A 180 3.93 12.63 6.39
C LEU A 180 2.99 13.33 5.40
N ASP A 181 1.88 12.67 5.10
CA ASP A 181 0.84 13.16 4.21
C ASP A 181 -0.52 12.56 4.63
N LEU A 182 -1.59 13.00 3.97
CA LEU A 182 -2.96 12.52 4.19
C LEU A 182 -3.52 11.84 2.92
N SER A 183 -2.65 11.22 2.12
CA SER A 183 -3.05 10.50 0.90
C SER A 183 -3.91 9.28 1.22
N GLN A 184 -4.60 8.76 0.20
CA GLN A 184 -5.40 7.54 0.34
C GLN A 184 -4.51 6.34 0.73
N GLU A 185 -3.29 6.28 0.20
CA GLU A 185 -2.27 5.28 0.48
C GLU A 185 -1.87 5.28 1.96
N SER A 186 -1.57 6.47 2.50
CA SER A 186 -1.25 6.67 3.93
C SER A 186 -2.41 6.25 4.84
N VAL A 187 -3.64 6.62 4.48
CA VAL A 187 -4.83 6.33 5.28
C VAL A 187 -5.20 4.84 5.22
N ASN A 188 -5.11 4.20 4.06
CA ASN A 188 -5.34 2.76 3.90
C ASN A 188 -4.36 1.95 4.76
N LEU A 189 -3.06 2.25 4.66
CA LEU A 189 -2.04 1.57 5.45
C LEU A 189 -2.23 1.78 6.95
N ALA A 190 -2.58 2.99 7.38
CA ALA A 190 -2.85 3.29 8.78
C ALA A 190 -4.05 2.52 9.33
N LYS A 191 -5.14 2.39 8.56
CA LYS A 191 -6.29 1.56 8.92
C LYS A 191 -5.92 0.09 9.03
N ASP A 192 -5.13 -0.41 8.09
CA ASP A 192 -4.70 -1.81 8.09
C ASP A 192 -3.76 -2.14 9.27
N ILE A 193 -2.81 -1.25 9.59
CA ILE A 193 -2.00 -1.32 10.82
C ILE A 193 -2.91 -1.38 12.06
N TYR A 194 -3.90 -0.48 12.13
CA TYR A 194 -4.81 -0.41 13.27
C TYR A 194 -5.63 -1.70 13.43
N ASN A 195 -6.14 -2.25 12.33
CA ASN A 195 -6.93 -3.48 12.34
C ASN A 195 -6.07 -4.70 12.70
N THR A 196 -4.89 -4.83 12.10
CA THR A 196 -3.96 -5.94 12.34
C THR A 196 -3.44 -5.94 13.77
N ARG A 197 -3.09 -4.77 14.31
CA ARG A 197 -2.54 -4.63 15.66
C ARG A 197 -3.60 -4.26 16.70
N LYS A 198 -4.89 -4.36 16.41
CA LYS A 198 -5.97 -3.90 17.29
C LYS A 198 -5.91 -4.51 18.70
N CYS A 199 -5.45 -5.75 18.81
CA CYS A 199 -5.29 -6.47 20.09
C CYS A 199 -4.01 -6.09 20.85
N ASP A 200 -3.03 -5.46 20.17
CA ASP A 200 -1.78 -4.98 20.76
C ASP A 200 -1.86 -3.46 20.97
N ASN A 201 -2.06 -3.02 22.22
CA ASN A 201 -2.14 -1.59 22.54
C ASN A 201 -0.77 -0.87 22.57
N ARG A 202 0.33 -1.53 22.15
CA ARG A 202 1.70 -0.98 22.17
C ARG A 202 2.09 -0.28 20.87
N PHE A 203 1.18 0.43 20.23
CA PHE A 203 1.52 1.30 19.09
C PHE A 203 0.77 2.64 19.09
N ARG A 204 1.29 3.59 18.32
CA ARG A 204 0.66 4.87 18.03
C ARG A 204 0.85 5.25 16.57
N ILE A 205 -0.22 5.81 16.00
CA ILE A 205 -0.24 6.35 14.63
C ILE A 205 -0.27 7.87 14.72
N VAL A 206 0.61 8.53 13.97
CA VAL A 206 0.73 9.98 13.89
C VAL A 206 0.75 10.39 12.42
N PHE A 207 -0.06 11.36 12.06
CA PHE A 207 -0.08 12.01 10.76
C PHE A 207 0.51 13.42 10.90
N VAL A 208 1.36 13.79 9.96
CA VAL A 208 2.00 15.08 9.85
C VAL A 208 1.58 15.68 8.53
N LYS A 209 0.73 16.71 8.54
CA LYS A 209 0.43 17.45 7.33
C LYS A 209 1.56 18.43 7.04
N THR A 210 2.24 18.27 5.91
CA THR A 210 3.20 19.23 5.37
C THR A 210 2.49 20.15 4.37
N PRO A 211 3.00 21.38 4.13
CA PRO A 211 2.55 22.18 3.00
C PRO A 211 3.03 21.47 1.73
N MET A 212 2.09 21.02 0.90
CA MET A 212 2.42 20.48 -0.43
C MET A 212 2.32 21.65 -1.41
N GLU A 213 3.49 22.09 -1.90
CA GLU A 213 3.70 23.22 -2.83
C GLU A 213 3.26 24.62 -2.33
N GLU A 214 3.67 25.66 -3.07
CA GLU A 214 3.60 27.10 -2.74
C GLU A 214 2.16 27.63 -2.60
N SER A 215 1.33 27.05 -1.75
CA SER A 215 0.15 27.74 -1.24
C SER A 215 0.68 28.85 -0.32
N HIS A 216 0.71 30.08 -0.84
CA HIS A 216 1.00 31.31 -0.11
C HIS A 216 0.51 31.19 1.32
N LEU A 217 1.44 31.30 2.30
CA LEU A 217 1.22 31.40 3.74
C LEU A 217 -0.23 31.78 4.09
N GLU A 218 -1.11 30.77 4.19
CA GLU A 218 -2.53 31.02 4.37
C GLU A 218 -2.72 31.49 5.82
N ARG A 219 -2.83 32.82 5.98
CA ARG A 219 -3.38 33.42 7.19
C ARG A 219 -4.73 32.78 7.46
N PHE A 220 -5.00 32.48 8.74
CA PHE A 220 -6.30 32.00 9.22
C PHE A 220 -7.42 32.91 8.67
N SER A 221 -8.15 32.43 7.67
CA SER A 221 -9.31 33.11 7.06
C SER A 221 -10.55 32.21 7.18
N PHE A 222 -11.74 32.79 7.25
CA PHE A 222 -13.01 32.04 7.23
C PHE A 222 -13.18 31.18 5.98
N SER A 223 -12.63 31.60 4.83
CA SER A 223 -12.57 30.76 3.62
C SER A 223 -11.76 29.48 3.83
N HIS A 224 -10.73 29.51 4.67
CA HIS A 224 -9.95 28.32 5.06
C HIS A 224 -10.69 27.45 6.10
N ILE A 225 -11.58 28.03 6.93
CA ILE A 225 -12.46 27.25 7.82
C ILE A 225 -13.54 26.53 6.99
N LEU A 226 -14.11 27.19 5.99
CA LEU A 226 -15.11 26.64 5.09
C LEU A 226 -14.53 25.59 4.13
N SER A 227 -13.29 25.74 3.66
CA SER A 227 -12.62 24.73 2.84
C SER A 227 -12.33 23.40 3.58
N PHE A 228 -12.52 23.35 4.91
CA PHE A 228 -12.51 22.08 5.65
C PHE A 228 -13.82 21.29 5.51
N ALA A 229 -14.92 21.92 5.09
CA ALA A 229 -16.23 21.28 5.06
C ALA A 229 -16.40 20.27 3.90
N ASP A 230 -15.72 20.46 2.77
CA ASP A 230 -16.13 19.85 1.49
C ASP A 230 -15.42 18.54 1.04
N SER A 231 -14.47 18.00 1.82
CA SER A 231 -13.89 16.66 1.54
C SER A 231 -13.00 16.12 2.66
N ARG A 232 -12.34 17.01 3.41
CA ARG A 232 -11.40 16.65 4.49
C ARG A 232 -12.06 16.10 5.75
N ASN A 233 -13.37 16.29 5.92
CA ASN A 233 -14.11 15.76 7.06
C ASN A 233 -14.12 14.23 7.06
N GLU A 234 -14.28 13.57 5.91
CA GLU A 234 -14.28 12.11 5.83
C GLU A 234 -12.92 11.53 6.27
N THR A 235 -11.82 12.06 5.74
CA THR A 235 -10.46 11.64 6.17
C THR A 235 -10.23 11.88 7.66
N ILE A 236 -10.68 13.02 8.20
CA ILE A 236 -10.53 13.32 9.64
C ILE A 236 -11.36 12.35 10.49
N GLU A 237 -12.58 12.02 10.07
CA GLU A 237 -13.42 11.02 10.75
C GLU A 237 -12.76 9.64 10.76
N GLU A 238 -12.16 9.25 9.64
CA GLU A 238 -11.40 7.99 9.53
C GLU A 238 -10.20 7.98 10.49
N LEU A 239 -9.43 9.06 10.55
CA LEU A 239 -8.31 9.22 11.50
C LEU A 239 -8.77 9.14 12.96
N MET A 240 -9.91 9.74 13.28
CA MET A 240 -10.52 9.65 14.61
C MET A 240 -10.98 8.22 14.93
N GLY A 241 -11.47 7.48 13.92
CA GLY A 241 -11.85 6.07 14.02
C GLY A 241 -10.71 5.19 14.49
N ILE A 242 -9.50 5.41 13.96
CA ILE A 242 -8.29 4.64 14.28
C ILE A 242 -7.46 5.22 15.45
N ASN A 243 -7.98 6.23 16.16
CA ASN A 243 -7.29 6.91 17.28
C ASN A 243 -5.91 7.49 16.89
N ALA A 244 -5.77 7.95 15.65
CA ALA A 244 -4.56 8.60 15.16
C ALA A 244 -4.39 10.01 15.74
N LEU A 245 -3.14 10.46 15.83
CA LEU A 245 -2.80 11.84 16.16
C LEU A 245 -2.50 12.62 14.89
N LEU A 246 -2.87 13.90 14.83
CA LEU A 246 -2.64 14.77 13.68
C LEU A 246 -1.87 16.03 14.11
N THR A 247 -0.76 16.32 13.43
CA THR A 247 0.04 17.53 13.61
C THR A 247 0.31 18.20 12.26
N TYR A 248 0.62 19.50 12.28
CA TYR A 248 0.81 20.32 11.08
C TYR A 248 2.21 20.93 11.08
N SER A 249 2.95 20.70 10.02
CA SER A 249 4.21 21.37 9.77
C SER A 249 3.99 22.61 8.90
N ARG A 250 4.68 23.70 9.22
CA ARG A 250 4.68 24.93 8.39
C ARG A 250 5.71 24.89 7.26
N LYS A 251 6.65 23.94 7.32
CA LYS A 251 7.71 23.74 6.33
C LYS A 251 7.71 22.27 5.91
N SER A 252 7.97 22.01 4.64
CA SER A 252 8.30 20.66 4.17
C SER A 252 9.64 20.23 4.77
N ILE A 253 9.87 18.92 4.83
CA ILE A 253 11.13 18.34 5.29
C ILE A 253 11.98 18.13 4.05
N THR A 254 13.13 18.79 3.96
CA THR A 254 14.02 18.71 2.80
C THR A 254 15.42 18.25 3.18
N ILE A 255 16.16 17.76 2.18
CA ILE A 255 17.55 17.36 2.34
C ILE A 255 18.38 18.58 2.75
N GLY A 256 19.21 18.43 3.79
CA GLY A 256 20.05 19.52 4.31
C GLY A 256 19.38 20.43 5.35
N MET A 257 18.13 20.16 5.73
CA MET A 257 17.43 20.91 6.77
C MET A 257 18.10 20.77 8.15
N ASP A 258 18.56 21.89 8.71
CA ASP A 258 19.36 21.92 9.94
C ASP A 258 18.53 21.68 11.23
N GLU A 259 19.23 21.55 12.37
CA GLU A 259 18.61 21.38 13.70
C GLU A 259 17.76 22.59 14.13
N ARG A 260 18.10 23.81 13.68
CA ARG A 260 17.39 25.03 14.06
C ARG A 260 16.07 25.14 13.32
N ALA A 261 16.07 24.97 12.00
CA ALA A 261 14.88 24.93 11.16
C ALA A 261 13.87 23.88 11.62
N TRP A 262 14.34 22.70 12.07
CA TRP A 262 13.47 21.68 12.65
C TRP A 262 12.85 22.10 13.99
N LYS A 263 13.63 22.75 14.87
CA LYS A 263 13.15 23.21 16.19
C LYS A 263 12.17 24.38 16.09
N GLU A 264 12.41 25.29 15.14
CA GLU A 264 11.58 26.46 14.89
C GLU A 264 10.22 26.08 14.29
N THR A 265 10.15 24.95 13.61
CA THR A 265 8.89 24.45 13.04
C THR A 265 8.04 23.76 14.11
N VAL A 266 7.03 24.47 14.64
CA VAL A 266 6.19 24.06 15.79
C VAL A 266 5.70 22.61 15.71
N GLY A 267 5.14 22.17 14.57
CA GLY A 267 4.64 20.80 14.41
C GLY A 267 5.72 19.73 14.48
N LEU A 268 6.89 20.00 13.87
CA LEU A 268 8.03 19.10 13.85
C LEU A 268 8.74 19.05 15.21
N ASN A 269 8.73 20.14 15.97
CA ASN A 269 9.28 20.17 17.33
C ASN A 269 8.41 19.36 18.31
N ASN A 270 7.08 19.46 18.20
CA ASN A 270 6.16 18.62 19.01
C ASN A 270 6.34 17.14 18.69
N LEU A 271 6.41 16.80 17.39
CA LEU A 271 6.71 15.45 16.93
C LEU A 271 8.06 14.95 17.47
N ARG A 272 9.11 15.76 17.37
CA ARG A 272 10.46 15.42 17.89
C ARG A 272 10.44 15.12 19.38
N ARG A 273 9.76 15.94 20.20
CA ARG A 273 9.63 15.69 21.65
C ARG A 273 8.89 14.38 21.91
N TYR A 274 7.83 14.12 21.16
CA TYR A 274 7.02 12.91 21.29
C TYR A 274 7.81 11.65 20.90
N ILE A 275 8.55 11.68 19.78
CA ILE A 275 9.43 10.58 19.34
C ILE A 275 10.45 10.23 20.44
N LYS A 276 11.07 11.23 21.09
CA LYS A 276 12.03 10.99 22.19
C LYS A 276 11.44 10.29 23.41
N LYS A 277 10.11 10.25 23.54
CA LYS A 277 9.41 9.58 24.64
C LYS A 277 8.99 8.15 24.26
N CYS A 278 9.00 7.79 22.98
CA CYS A 278 8.72 6.44 22.53
C CYS A 278 10.02 5.62 22.50
N THR A 279 10.01 4.41 23.05
CA THR A 279 11.17 3.50 23.06
C THR A 279 11.02 2.32 22.10
N GLY A 280 9.87 2.16 21.44
CA GLY A 280 9.64 1.12 20.42
C GLY A 280 10.21 1.49 19.04
N LYS A 281 9.88 0.68 18.04
CA LYS A 281 10.30 0.90 16.65
C LYS A 281 9.58 2.08 16.04
N ILE A 282 10.30 2.92 15.30
CA ILE A 282 9.78 4.09 14.61
C ILE A 282 9.76 3.79 13.12
N ARG A 283 8.62 4.04 12.47
CA ARG A 283 8.47 3.91 11.03
C ARG A 283 7.91 5.21 10.45
N PHE A 284 8.65 5.80 9.52
CA PHE A 284 8.21 6.97 8.77
C PHE A 284 7.67 6.54 7.41
N PHE A 285 6.57 7.14 6.97
CA PHE A 285 5.90 6.86 5.71
C PHE A 285 5.78 8.15 4.89
N CYS A 286 6.40 8.15 3.73
CA CYS A 286 6.26 9.18 2.69
C CYS A 286 5.50 8.55 1.53
N LEU A 287 4.17 8.63 1.51
CA LEU A 287 3.32 7.89 0.55
C LEU A 287 2.43 8.84 -0.27
N SER A 288 2.84 10.10 -0.39
CA SER A 288 2.08 11.08 -1.16
C SER A 288 2.15 10.78 -2.66
N PRO A 289 1.25 11.33 -3.48
CA PRO A 289 1.34 11.20 -4.94
C PRO A 289 2.55 11.94 -5.55
N ASN A 290 3.14 12.91 -4.83
CA ASN A 290 4.31 13.65 -5.30
C ASN A 290 5.59 12.87 -4.92
N GLU A 291 6.12 12.13 -5.88
CA GLU A 291 7.30 11.28 -5.74
C GLU A 291 8.55 12.07 -5.33
N GLU A 292 8.83 13.21 -5.98
CA GLU A 292 10.01 14.03 -5.69
C GLU A 292 10.02 14.49 -4.22
N ASN A 293 8.88 14.97 -3.72
CA ASN A 293 8.74 15.36 -2.32
C ASN A 293 8.87 14.18 -1.36
N ASN A 294 8.38 12.98 -1.74
CA ASN A 294 8.58 11.77 -0.95
C ASN A 294 10.06 11.43 -0.83
N ILE A 295 10.80 11.40 -1.95
CA ILE A 295 12.24 11.07 -1.99
C ILE A 295 13.02 12.07 -1.13
N ASN A 296 12.80 13.37 -1.35
CA ASN A 296 13.47 14.44 -0.60
C ASN A 296 13.24 14.32 0.92
N THR A 297 11.99 14.09 1.32
CA THR A 297 11.62 13.93 2.72
C THR A 297 12.22 12.65 3.31
N ALA A 298 12.16 11.55 2.57
CA ALA A 298 12.60 10.24 3.03
C ALA A 298 14.13 10.18 3.23
N VAL A 299 14.90 10.73 2.28
CA VAL A 299 16.36 10.85 2.37
C VAL A 299 16.78 11.77 3.52
N ALA A 300 16.05 12.87 3.74
CA ALA A 300 16.33 13.76 4.87
C ALA A 300 16.12 13.05 6.23
N LEU A 301 15.06 12.25 6.34
CA LEU A 301 14.75 11.48 7.56
C LEU A 301 15.73 10.33 7.79
N SER A 302 16.10 9.60 6.73
CA SER A 302 17.01 8.46 6.85
C SER A 302 18.39 8.90 7.35
N LYS A 303 18.92 10.01 6.82
CA LYS A 303 20.17 10.64 7.30
C LYS A 303 20.05 11.14 8.73
N ARG A 304 18.91 11.74 9.10
CA ARG A 304 18.71 12.28 10.45
C ARG A 304 18.68 11.21 11.54
N TYR A 305 18.07 10.07 11.24
CA TYR A 305 17.91 8.95 12.17
C TYR A 305 18.89 7.79 11.90
N GLU A 306 19.98 8.05 11.17
CA GLU A 306 20.98 7.05 10.80
C GLU A 306 21.57 6.31 12.01
N LYS A 307 21.80 7.02 13.13
CA LYS A 307 22.27 6.43 14.40
C LYS A 307 21.29 5.42 15.02
N TYR A 308 20.04 5.44 14.59
CA TYR A 308 18.96 4.56 15.06
C TYR A 308 18.45 3.64 13.96
N LYS A 309 19.27 3.33 12.94
CA LYS A 309 18.88 2.55 11.75
C LYS A 309 18.19 1.20 12.04
N ASP A 310 18.50 0.56 13.17
CA ASP A 310 17.89 -0.72 13.56
C ASP A 310 16.51 -0.54 14.23
N ALA A 311 16.24 0.65 14.77
CA ALA A 311 14.98 1.01 15.43
C ALA A 311 14.11 1.95 14.57
N CYS A 312 14.66 2.57 13.53
CA CYS A 312 14.02 3.58 12.70
C CYS A 312 14.12 3.23 11.22
N VAL A 313 12.99 3.00 10.58
CA VAL A 313 12.89 2.71 9.13
C VAL A 313 12.04 3.76 8.46
N VAL A 314 12.52 4.28 7.32
CA VAL A 314 11.78 5.20 6.46
C VAL A 314 11.31 4.43 5.24
N ILE A 315 10.02 4.55 4.92
CA ILE A 315 9.36 3.88 3.80
C ILE A 315 8.86 4.98 2.87
N CYS A 316 9.34 4.94 1.63
CA CYS A 316 9.11 5.94 0.61
C CYS A 316 8.39 5.32 -0.58
N ARG A 317 7.26 5.89 -0.98
CA ARG A 317 6.63 5.58 -2.26
C ARG A 317 7.38 6.31 -3.36
N ALA A 318 8.00 5.56 -4.25
CA ALA A 318 8.70 6.03 -5.44
C ALA A 318 8.86 4.87 -6.41
N ASN A 319 9.01 5.19 -7.69
CA ASN A 319 9.22 4.22 -8.75
C ASN A 319 10.60 3.59 -8.63
N HIS A 320 10.72 2.33 -9.04
CA HIS A 320 12.01 1.68 -9.04
C HIS A 320 12.86 2.17 -10.22
N ASP A 321 13.87 2.97 -9.92
CA ASP A 321 14.76 3.58 -10.90
C ASP A 321 16.20 3.67 -10.36
N SER A 322 17.12 4.16 -11.20
CA SER A 322 18.53 4.30 -10.81
C SER A 322 18.75 5.27 -9.63
N ILE A 323 17.85 6.22 -9.40
CA ILE A 323 17.94 7.22 -8.33
C ILE A 323 17.55 6.59 -6.99
N THR A 324 16.39 5.94 -6.94
CA THR A 324 15.88 5.24 -5.76
C THR A 324 16.77 4.07 -5.38
N GLU A 325 17.26 3.29 -6.36
CA GLU A 325 18.29 2.28 -6.13
C GLU A 325 19.52 2.89 -5.47
N SER A 326 19.97 4.07 -5.93
CA SER A 326 21.14 4.77 -5.38
C SER A 326 20.96 5.15 -3.91
N PHE A 327 19.78 5.61 -3.51
CA PHE A 327 19.47 6.01 -2.13
C PHE A 327 19.08 4.86 -1.19
N ALA A 328 18.74 3.68 -1.72
CA ALA A 328 18.28 2.54 -0.93
C ALA A 328 19.30 2.15 0.15
N SER A 329 18.84 1.97 1.38
CA SER A 329 19.68 1.61 2.52
C SER A 329 18.88 0.82 3.56
N PRO A 330 19.50 0.18 4.57
CA PRO A 330 18.77 -0.64 5.53
C PRO A 330 17.65 0.10 6.28
N ASN A 331 17.78 1.41 6.46
CA ASN A 331 16.79 2.28 7.10
C ASN A 331 15.99 3.15 6.13
N LEU A 332 16.16 2.98 4.81
CA LEU A 332 15.37 3.64 3.76
C LEU A 332 14.94 2.62 2.71
N LYS A 333 13.66 2.26 2.75
CA LYS A 333 13.02 1.35 1.80
C LYS A 333 12.17 2.13 0.80
N PHE A 334 12.27 1.74 -0.46
CA PHE A 334 11.40 2.24 -1.52
C PHE A 334 10.30 1.22 -1.80
N VAL A 335 9.10 1.72 -2.06
CA VAL A 335 7.91 0.94 -2.39
C VAL A 335 7.35 1.48 -3.68
N ASP A 336 7.44 0.66 -4.72
CA ASP A 336 6.89 0.94 -6.03
C ASP A 336 5.45 0.41 -6.11
N SER A 337 4.52 1.30 -6.50
CA SER A 337 3.09 0.95 -6.60
C SER A 337 2.79 0.03 -7.78
N ALA A 338 3.50 0.20 -8.91
CA ALA A 338 3.38 -0.65 -10.08
C ALA A 338 3.87 -2.07 -9.75
N ASN A 339 5.03 -2.18 -9.09
CA ASN A 339 5.55 -3.48 -8.66
C ASN A 339 4.58 -4.19 -7.69
N LEU A 340 4.03 -3.46 -6.71
CA LEU A 340 3.03 -4.01 -5.78
C LEU A 340 1.76 -4.50 -6.50
N ALA A 341 1.30 -3.79 -7.53
CA ALA A 341 0.13 -4.21 -8.32
C ALA A 341 0.40 -5.52 -9.06
N VAL A 342 1.55 -5.64 -9.72
CA VAL A 342 1.94 -6.86 -10.43
C VAL A 342 2.20 -8.03 -9.48
N MET A 343 2.65 -7.75 -8.25
CA MET A 343 2.75 -8.79 -7.22
C MET A 343 1.41 -9.45 -6.89
N GLU A 344 0.27 -8.76 -7.02
CA GLU A 344 -1.04 -9.40 -6.85
C GLU A 344 -1.26 -10.51 -7.89
N LEU A 345 -0.77 -10.29 -9.12
CA LEU A 345 -0.81 -11.27 -10.19
C LEU A 345 0.16 -12.43 -9.93
N LYS A 346 1.38 -12.13 -9.45
CA LYS A 346 2.39 -13.15 -9.12
C LYS A 346 1.96 -14.08 -7.98
N LYS A 347 1.17 -13.59 -7.01
CA LYS A 347 0.74 -14.36 -5.83
C LYS A 347 -0.22 -15.49 -6.16
N ASP A 348 -1.00 -15.35 -7.21
CA ASP A 348 -1.96 -16.36 -7.63
C ASP A 348 -1.43 -17.10 -8.86
N VAL A 349 -1.04 -18.35 -8.67
CA VAL A 349 -0.56 -19.22 -9.75
C VAL A 349 -1.59 -19.37 -10.89
N ALA A 350 -2.90 -19.20 -10.63
CA ALA A 350 -3.91 -19.21 -11.69
C ALA A 350 -3.75 -18.05 -12.70
N TYR A 351 -3.09 -16.97 -12.27
CA TYR A 351 -2.75 -15.78 -13.07
C TYR A 351 -1.32 -15.80 -13.59
N GLN A 352 -0.52 -16.82 -13.26
CA GLN A 352 0.83 -16.96 -13.82
C GLN A 352 0.79 -17.59 -15.23
N PRO A 353 1.77 -17.28 -16.11
CA PRO A 353 1.86 -17.85 -17.46
C PRO A 353 1.78 -19.39 -17.53
N VAL A 354 2.29 -20.11 -16.52
CA VAL A 354 2.21 -21.58 -16.45
C VAL A 354 0.78 -22.11 -16.57
N SER A 355 -0.21 -21.33 -16.13
CA SER A 355 -1.63 -21.65 -16.17
C SER A 355 -2.27 -21.47 -17.56
N PHE A 356 -1.50 -21.06 -18.58
CA PHE A 356 -1.96 -20.79 -19.94
C PHE A 356 -1.22 -21.61 -21.02
N VAL A 357 -0.15 -22.34 -20.66
CA VAL A 357 0.74 -23.06 -21.60
C VAL A 357 0.49 -24.57 -21.71
N ARG A 358 -0.58 -25.07 -21.09
CA ARG A 358 -0.95 -26.51 -21.05
C ARG A 358 0.24 -27.43 -20.70
N PRO A 359 0.72 -27.41 -19.44
CA PRO A 359 1.84 -28.23 -19.02
C PRO A 359 1.66 -29.73 -19.31
N ASP A 360 2.66 -30.38 -19.89
CA ASP A 360 2.81 -31.84 -19.80
C ASP A 360 3.51 -32.18 -18.48
N THR A 361 2.68 -32.50 -17.48
CA THR A 361 3.13 -32.79 -16.11
C THR A 361 4.05 -34.01 -15.98
N LYS A 362 4.11 -34.89 -16.99
CA LYS A 362 5.01 -36.06 -16.97
C LYS A 362 6.45 -35.71 -17.30
N THR A 363 6.64 -34.77 -18.22
CA THR A 363 7.97 -34.38 -18.72
C THR A 363 8.38 -32.97 -18.28
N GLY A 364 7.47 -32.19 -17.68
CA GLY A 364 7.76 -30.86 -17.17
C GLY A 364 7.90 -29.79 -18.25
N VAL A 365 7.23 -29.94 -19.40
CA VAL A 365 7.31 -29.00 -20.54
C VAL A 365 5.99 -28.29 -20.82
N ALA A 366 6.07 -27.13 -21.45
CA ALA A 366 4.93 -26.42 -22.02
C ALA A 366 4.58 -27.00 -23.40
N THR A 367 3.29 -27.26 -23.65
CA THR A 367 2.82 -27.80 -24.94
C THR A 367 2.18 -26.74 -25.84
N LYS A 368 1.90 -25.55 -25.30
CA LYS A 368 1.31 -24.41 -25.98
C LYS A 368 2.19 -23.15 -25.81
N PRO A 369 2.45 -22.39 -26.90
CA PRO A 369 3.09 -21.08 -26.80
C PRO A 369 2.32 -20.12 -25.88
N PHE A 370 3.02 -19.20 -25.21
CA PHE A 370 2.37 -18.18 -24.39
C PHE A 370 2.17 -16.90 -25.21
N ARG A 371 0.93 -16.45 -25.38
CA ARG A 371 0.60 -15.24 -26.14
C ARG A 371 -0.03 -14.18 -25.23
N SER A 372 0.54 -12.98 -25.26
CA SER A 372 0.13 -11.87 -24.41
C SER A 372 -0.01 -10.54 -25.15
N ILE A 373 -0.90 -9.68 -24.65
CA ILE A 373 -1.05 -8.28 -25.08
C ILE A 373 -0.98 -7.37 -23.85
N ILE A 374 -0.17 -6.32 -23.92
CA ILE A 374 -0.10 -5.25 -22.92
C ILE A 374 -0.60 -3.96 -23.55
N ILE A 375 -1.66 -3.37 -22.98
CA ILE A 375 -2.25 -2.11 -23.44
C ILE A 375 -1.94 -1.03 -22.41
N GLY A 376 -1.14 -0.05 -22.81
CA GLY A 376 -0.55 0.95 -21.93
C GLY A 376 0.76 0.45 -21.30
N PHE A 377 1.88 1.02 -21.71
CA PHE A 377 3.22 0.63 -21.28
C PHE A 377 3.87 1.72 -20.40
N GLY A 378 3.10 2.26 -19.46
CA GLY A 378 3.63 3.03 -18.33
C GLY A 378 4.34 2.14 -17.31
N GLU A 379 4.51 2.63 -16.08
CA GLU A 379 5.20 1.92 -14.99
C GLU A 379 4.62 0.52 -14.71
N THR A 380 3.29 0.42 -14.65
CA THR A 380 2.60 -0.86 -14.43
C THR A 380 2.75 -1.80 -15.62
N GLY A 381 2.64 -1.28 -16.85
CA GLY A 381 2.84 -2.08 -18.06
C GLY A 381 4.26 -2.64 -18.18
N PHE A 382 5.26 -1.85 -17.81
CA PHE A 382 6.65 -2.30 -17.74
C PHE A 382 6.88 -3.41 -16.70
N GLU A 383 6.34 -3.26 -15.48
CA GLU A 383 6.45 -4.29 -14.45
C GLU A 383 5.69 -5.58 -14.84
N VAL A 384 4.57 -5.45 -15.55
CA VAL A 384 3.85 -6.59 -16.16
C VAL A 384 4.71 -7.27 -17.22
N PHE A 385 5.35 -6.52 -18.10
CA PHE A 385 6.26 -7.08 -19.09
C PHE A 385 7.40 -7.87 -18.44
N ARG A 386 8.04 -7.31 -17.40
CA ARG A 386 9.09 -8.01 -16.64
C ARG A 386 8.58 -9.32 -16.05
N PHE A 387 7.37 -9.29 -15.47
CA PHE A 387 6.71 -10.47 -14.96
C PHE A 387 6.48 -11.52 -16.05
N LEU A 388 5.86 -11.16 -17.16
CA LEU A 388 5.51 -12.10 -18.23
C LEU A 388 6.75 -12.65 -18.94
N TYR A 389 7.75 -11.82 -19.19
CA TYR A 389 9.01 -12.21 -19.83
C TYR A 389 9.76 -13.27 -19.00
N GLU A 390 9.85 -13.09 -17.68
CA GLU A 390 10.50 -14.07 -16.79
C GLU A 390 9.64 -15.32 -16.53
N PHE A 391 8.33 -15.16 -16.31
CA PHE A 391 7.46 -16.27 -15.90
C PHE A 391 6.97 -17.14 -17.06
N SER A 392 7.24 -16.77 -18.31
CA SER A 392 6.90 -17.56 -19.49
C SER A 392 8.09 -18.37 -20.05
N SER A 393 9.28 -18.24 -19.44
CA SER A 393 10.50 -18.96 -19.87
C SER A 393 10.43 -20.45 -19.53
N PHE A 394 9.74 -21.23 -20.37
CA PHE A 394 9.57 -22.67 -20.22
C PHE A 394 10.32 -23.45 -21.30
N VAL A 395 10.56 -24.73 -21.06
CA VAL A 395 10.93 -25.69 -22.10
C VAL A 395 9.68 -26.10 -22.88
N GLY A 396 9.76 -26.13 -24.20
CA GLY A 396 8.74 -26.60 -25.14
C GLY A 396 8.80 -28.11 -25.38
N LYS A 397 7.79 -28.64 -26.09
CA LYS A 397 7.67 -30.07 -26.39
C LYS A 397 8.82 -30.63 -27.25
N ASP A 398 9.41 -29.79 -28.08
CA ASP A 398 10.59 -30.07 -28.90
C ASP A 398 11.91 -30.00 -28.12
N THR A 399 11.83 -29.86 -26.80
CA THR A 399 12.95 -29.63 -25.88
C THR A 399 13.66 -28.29 -26.07
N GLU A 400 13.16 -27.39 -26.92
CA GLU A 400 13.67 -26.03 -27.07
C GLU A 400 12.95 -25.05 -26.11
N GLU A 401 13.24 -23.75 -26.20
CA GLU A 401 12.54 -22.73 -25.41
C GLU A 401 11.12 -22.52 -25.96
N ASN A 402 10.10 -22.63 -25.11
CA ASN A 402 8.70 -22.45 -25.51
C ASN A 402 8.47 -20.99 -25.98
N PRO A 403 7.83 -20.78 -27.15
CA PRO A 403 7.67 -19.43 -27.67
C PRO A 403 6.81 -18.51 -26.80
N PHE A 404 7.32 -17.29 -26.58
CA PHE A 404 6.69 -16.17 -25.90
C PHE A 404 6.34 -15.08 -26.92
N TYR A 405 5.08 -14.67 -26.99
CA TYR A 405 4.62 -13.54 -27.80
C TYR A 405 4.05 -12.44 -26.91
N CYS A 406 4.49 -11.21 -27.13
CA CYS A 406 4.03 -10.03 -26.39
C CYS A 406 3.83 -8.85 -27.33
N ASP A 407 2.58 -8.54 -27.64
CA ASP A 407 2.21 -7.32 -28.34
C ASP A 407 1.98 -6.19 -27.34
N ILE A 408 2.68 -5.08 -27.51
CA ILE A 408 2.60 -3.89 -26.66
C ILE A 408 1.93 -2.79 -27.48
N ILE A 409 0.81 -2.26 -26.97
CA ILE A 409 0.06 -1.18 -27.62
C ILE A 409 0.14 0.05 -26.74
N ASP A 410 0.80 1.10 -27.25
CA ASP A 410 0.94 2.36 -26.53
C ASP A 410 1.02 3.56 -27.51
N PRO A 411 0.41 4.71 -27.20
CA PRO A 411 0.56 5.93 -28.01
C PRO A 411 2.02 6.37 -28.23
N LYS A 412 2.94 6.04 -27.31
CA LYS A 412 4.38 6.38 -27.36
C LYS A 412 5.27 5.15 -27.61
N ALA A 413 4.74 4.11 -28.26
CA ALA A 413 5.40 2.83 -28.49
C ALA A 413 6.89 2.93 -28.90
N GLN A 414 7.23 3.77 -29.89
CA GLN A 414 8.61 3.91 -30.37
C GLN A 414 9.58 4.48 -29.32
N GLN A 415 9.14 5.46 -28.52
CA GLN A 415 9.97 6.03 -27.45
C GLN A 415 10.23 4.97 -26.36
N ILE A 416 9.19 4.20 -26.05
CA ILE A 416 9.19 3.18 -25.02
C ILE A 416 10.07 1.99 -25.41
N GLU A 417 9.98 1.53 -26.65
CA GLU A 417 10.84 0.47 -27.22
C GLU A 417 12.32 0.83 -27.06
N ASN A 418 12.71 2.03 -27.52
CA ASN A 418 14.08 2.51 -27.36
C ASN A 418 14.51 2.62 -25.89
N SER A 419 13.61 3.03 -25.00
CA SER A 419 13.89 3.10 -23.57
C SER A 419 14.09 1.72 -22.95
N LEU A 420 13.30 0.72 -23.37
CA LEU A 420 13.43 -0.66 -22.91
C LEU A 420 14.82 -1.21 -23.30
N TYR A 421 15.21 -1.05 -24.56
CA TYR A 421 16.50 -1.57 -25.06
C TYR A 421 17.70 -0.81 -24.50
N LEU A 422 17.55 0.47 -24.18
CA LEU A 422 18.59 1.20 -23.45
C LEU A 422 18.83 0.63 -22.04
N HIS A 423 17.78 0.21 -21.35
CA HIS A 423 17.89 -0.36 -20.00
C HIS A 423 18.24 -1.85 -20.00
N CYS A 424 17.77 -2.59 -21.00
CA CYS A 424 17.88 -4.03 -21.13
C CYS A 424 18.45 -4.41 -22.53
N PRO A 425 19.69 -4.04 -22.86
CA PRO A 425 20.24 -4.18 -24.22
C PRO A 425 20.27 -5.63 -24.70
N THR A 426 20.44 -6.60 -23.80
CA THR A 426 20.48 -8.02 -24.15
C THR A 426 19.12 -8.58 -24.62
N VAL A 427 18.02 -7.85 -24.37
CA VAL A 427 16.71 -8.18 -24.97
C VAL A 427 16.76 -7.94 -26.47
N GLU A 428 17.31 -6.80 -26.90
CA GLU A 428 17.52 -6.44 -28.31
C GLU A 428 18.59 -7.35 -28.94
N GLU A 429 19.74 -7.55 -28.30
CA GLU A 429 20.82 -8.41 -28.83
C GLU A 429 20.33 -9.85 -29.08
N LYS A 430 19.47 -10.39 -28.21
CA LYS A 430 18.84 -11.70 -28.42
C LYS A 430 17.94 -11.67 -29.66
N GLU A 431 17.11 -10.63 -29.78
CA GLU A 431 16.22 -10.45 -30.93
C GLU A 431 16.99 -10.31 -32.26
N GLU A 432 18.12 -9.59 -32.27
CA GLU A 432 18.97 -9.40 -33.44
C GLU A 432 19.77 -10.64 -33.81
N LYS A 433 20.34 -11.35 -32.83
CA LYS A 433 21.06 -12.62 -33.08
C LYS A 433 20.12 -13.67 -33.68
N GLU A 434 18.89 -13.75 -33.17
CA GLU A 434 17.85 -14.64 -33.69
C GLU A 434 17.33 -14.21 -35.08
N LYS A 435 17.44 -12.92 -35.46
CA LYS A 435 17.14 -12.43 -36.82
C LYS A 435 18.21 -12.81 -37.85
N ASN A 436 19.48 -12.83 -37.43
CA ASN A 436 20.63 -12.97 -38.32
C ASN A 436 21.13 -14.41 -38.47
N ALA A 437 20.77 -15.31 -37.55
CA ALA A 437 21.11 -16.71 -37.66
C ALA A 437 20.14 -17.45 -38.59
N ASN A 438 20.64 -18.37 -39.44
CA ASN A 438 19.84 -19.38 -40.15
C ASN A 438 19.23 -20.42 -39.19
N VAL A 439 18.89 -20.01 -37.96
CA VAL A 439 18.39 -20.83 -36.85
C VAL A 439 16.90 -20.51 -36.66
N PRO A 440 15.98 -21.47 -36.79
CA PRO A 440 14.58 -21.28 -36.42
C PRO A 440 14.35 -21.63 -34.93
N PRO A 441 13.28 -21.12 -34.29
CA PRO A 441 12.65 -19.81 -34.39
C PRO A 441 12.94 -18.97 -33.12
N ARG A 442 12.71 -17.66 -33.21
CA ARG A 442 12.76 -16.73 -32.06
C ARG A 442 11.95 -17.31 -30.89
N SER A 443 12.53 -17.39 -29.71
CA SER A 443 11.76 -17.88 -28.55
C SER A 443 10.98 -16.75 -27.89
N HIS A 444 11.37 -15.48 -28.12
CA HIS A 444 10.68 -14.31 -27.58
C HIS A 444 10.37 -13.32 -28.71
N PHE A 445 9.10 -13.03 -28.93
CA PHE A 445 8.59 -12.09 -29.91
C PHE A 445 7.94 -10.92 -29.19
N ILE A 446 8.60 -9.76 -29.23
CA ILE A 446 8.07 -8.52 -28.67
C ILE A 446 7.74 -7.61 -29.84
N THR A 447 6.55 -7.03 -29.86
CA THR A 447 6.15 -6.13 -30.95
C THR A 447 5.46 -4.90 -30.38
N PHE A 448 5.94 -3.73 -30.79
CA PHE A 448 5.44 -2.44 -30.35
C PHE A 448 4.52 -1.82 -31.40
N HIS A 449 3.30 -1.48 -30.99
CA HIS A 449 2.27 -0.92 -31.84
C HIS A 449 1.90 0.48 -31.36
N SER A 450 2.07 1.47 -32.22
CA SER A 450 1.74 2.86 -31.90
C SER A 450 0.23 3.10 -31.94
N GLY A 451 -0.28 3.91 -31.01
CA GLY A 451 -1.66 4.39 -30.96
C GLY A 451 -2.53 3.66 -29.94
N THR A 452 -3.86 3.79 -30.09
CA THR A 452 -4.85 3.17 -29.20
C THR A 452 -5.32 1.81 -29.72
N VAL A 453 -6.14 1.13 -28.91
CA VAL A 453 -6.80 -0.13 -29.29
C VAL A 453 -7.65 0.04 -30.55
N GLU A 454 -8.37 1.16 -30.68
CA GLU A 454 -9.23 1.46 -31.84
C GLU A 454 -8.41 1.68 -33.12
N SER A 455 -7.27 2.37 -33.00
CA SER A 455 -6.32 2.54 -34.12
C SER A 455 -5.80 1.19 -34.59
N ASN A 456 -5.55 0.27 -33.66
CA ASN A 456 -5.06 -1.08 -33.91
C ASN A 456 -6.18 -2.14 -34.06
N ARG A 457 -7.42 -1.74 -34.35
CA ARG A 457 -8.60 -2.64 -34.39
C ARG A 457 -8.42 -3.91 -35.23
N ARG A 458 -7.69 -3.85 -36.36
CA ARG A 458 -7.49 -5.01 -37.24
C ARG A 458 -6.59 -6.04 -36.57
N LEU A 459 -5.49 -5.58 -36.00
CA LEU A 459 -4.57 -6.39 -35.20
C LEU A 459 -5.30 -7.03 -34.02
N ILE A 460 -6.09 -6.24 -33.27
CA ILE A 460 -6.84 -6.74 -32.11
C ILE A 460 -7.80 -7.85 -32.50
N VAL A 461 -8.56 -7.69 -33.59
CA VAL A 461 -9.50 -8.72 -34.05
C VAL A 461 -8.77 -9.99 -34.51
N GLU A 462 -7.59 -9.87 -35.10
CA GLU A 462 -6.76 -11.01 -35.49
C GLU A 462 -6.16 -11.73 -34.27
N GLN A 463 -5.62 -10.97 -33.30
CA GLN A 463 -4.92 -11.54 -32.15
C GLN A 463 -5.88 -12.12 -31.10
N ILE A 464 -7.08 -11.57 -30.92
CA ILE A 464 -8.02 -12.00 -29.86
C ILE A 464 -8.39 -13.48 -29.93
N GLU A 465 -8.34 -14.09 -31.12
CA GLU A 465 -8.60 -15.51 -31.32
C GLU A 465 -7.54 -16.39 -30.64
N THR A 466 -6.29 -15.94 -30.54
CA THR A 466 -5.15 -16.75 -30.08
C THR A 466 -4.48 -16.24 -28.81
N THR A 467 -4.65 -14.96 -28.42
CA THR A 467 -4.07 -14.40 -27.20
C THR A 467 -4.61 -15.08 -25.94
N ASP A 468 -3.75 -15.39 -24.98
CA ASP A 468 -4.13 -16.06 -23.72
C ASP A 468 -4.22 -15.10 -22.54
N TYR A 469 -3.44 -14.01 -22.60
CA TYR A 469 -3.22 -13.10 -21.49
C TYR A 469 -3.26 -11.63 -21.95
N ILE A 470 -4.21 -10.85 -21.46
CA ILE A 470 -4.31 -9.42 -21.81
C ILE A 470 -4.21 -8.60 -20.54
N VAL A 471 -3.37 -7.57 -20.54
CA VAL A 471 -3.34 -6.56 -19.47
C VAL A 471 -3.68 -5.20 -20.03
N VAL A 472 -4.61 -4.51 -19.37
CA VAL A 472 -5.01 -3.14 -19.68
C VAL A 472 -4.64 -2.23 -18.51
N CYS A 473 -3.64 -1.37 -18.71
CA CYS A 473 -3.08 -0.49 -17.69
C CYS A 473 -2.64 0.86 -18.28
N THR A 474 -3.54 1.53 -19.00
CA THR A 474 -3.35 2.93 -19.43
C THR A 474 -3.49 3.88 -18.25
N ASP A 475 -3.10 5.14 -18.44
CA ASP A 475 -3.20 6.21 -17.44
C ASP A 475 -4.65 6.56 -17.04
N ASN A 476 -5.65 6.00 -17.74
CA ASN A 476 -7.07 6.29 -17.52
C ASN A 476 -7.82 5.04 -17.05
N GLU A 477 -8.05 4.93 -15.74
CA GLU A 477 -8.68 3.76 -15.11
C GLU A 477 -10.09 3.45 -15.64
N LYS A 478 -10.87 4.48 -15.99
CA LYS A 478 -12.21 4.30 -16.57
C LYS A 478 -12.13 3.71 -17.97
N GLU A 479 -11.13 4.13 -18.74
CA GLU A 479 -10.85 3.62 -20.07
C GLU A 479 -10.34 2.18 -20.01
N ASN A 480 -9.51 1.84 -19.03
CA ASN A 480 -9.04 0.47 -18.81
C ASN A 480 -10.21 -0.51 -18.69
N LEU A 481 -11.22 -0.16 -17.89
CA LEU A 481 -12.42 -0.98 -17.73
C LEU A 481 -13.23 -1.09 -19.04
N SER A 482 -13.39 0.02 -19.76
CA SER A 482 -14.11 0.05 -21.04
C SER A 482 -13.43 -0.81 -22.11
N ILE A 483 -12.10 -0.71 -22.23
CA ILE A 483 -11.28 -1.52 -23.13
C ILE A 483 -11.41 -2.99 -22.76
N GLY A 484 -11.24 -3.35 -21.48
CA GLY A 484 -11.33 -4.74 -21.04
C GLY A 484 -12.67 -5.40 -21.35
N ILE A 485 -13.79 -4.68 -21.14
CA ILE A 485 -15.13 -5.16 -21.52
C ILE A 485 -15.25 -5.31 -23.04
N THR A 486 -14.71 -4.36 -23.81
CA THR A 486 -14.74 -4.41 -25.28
C THR A 486 -13.97 -5.62 -25.81
N LEU A 487 -12.78 -5.89 -25.27
CA LEU A 487 -11.97 -7.05 -25.63
C LEU A 487 -12.65 -8.37 -25.24
N LEU A 488 -13.29 -8.42 -24.07
CA LEU A 488 -14.07 -9.59 -23.65
C LEU A 488 -15.24 -9.85 -24.63
N ASN A 489 -15.96 -8.80 -25.04
CA ASN A 489 -17.02 -8.92 -26.04
C ASN A 489 -16.51 -9.36 -27.41
N LEU A 490 -15.29 -8.99 -27.79
CA LEU A 490 -14.65 -9.48 -29.01
C LEU A 490 -14.24 -10.95 -28.87
N ALA A 491 -13.73 -11.37 -27.70
CA ALA A 491 -13.42 -12.77 -27.43
C ALA A 491 -14.66 -13.65 -27.55
N TYR A 492 -15.81 -13.25 -26.99
CA TYR A 492 -17.07 -13.98 -27.19
C TYR A 492 -17.50 -14.12 -28.65
N LYS A 493 -17.09 -13.21 -29.54
CA LYS A 493 -17.44 -13.24 -30.97
C LYS A 493 -16.53 -14.12 -31.80
N TYR A 494 -15.24 -14.12 -31.51
CA TYR A 494 -14.22 -14.68 -32.40
C TYR A 494 -13.43 -15.85 -31.81
N ARG A 495 -13.39 -15.98 -30.47
CA ARG A 495 -12.55 -16.99 -29.81
C ARG A 495 -13.32 -18.29 -29.50
N PRO A 496 -12.70 -19.47 -29.66
CA PRO A 496 -13.25 -20.73 -29.19
C PRO A 496 -13.50 -20.74 -27.68
N TYR A 497 -14.65 -21.26 -27.23
CA TYR A 497 -15.05 -21.23 -25.82
C TYR A 497 -14.09 -21.98 -24.87
N SER A 498 -13.41 -23.03 -25.36
CA SER A 498 -12.51 -23.88 -24.58
C SER A 498 -11.09 -23.32 -24.41
N GLU A 499 -10.74 -22.25 -25.12
CA GLU A 499 -9.40 -21.66 -25.05
C GLU A 499 -9.36 -20.58 -23.95
N LYS A 500 -8.71 -20.89 -22.84
CA LYS A 500 -8.58 -20.00 -21.69
C LYS A 500 -8.07 -18.60 -22.08
N LEU A 501 -8.72 -17.56 -21.57
CA LEU A 501 -8.33 -16.16 -21.72
C LEU A 501 -8.51 -15.43 -20.39
N ALA A 502 -7.52 -14.64 -20.00
CA ALA A 502 -7.63 -13.74 -18.86
C ALA A 502 -7.32 -12.30 -19.27
N ILE A 503 -8.22 -11.38 -18.92
CA ILE A 503 -8.10 -9.95 -19.17
C ILE A 503 -7.97 -9.23 -17.82
N PHE A 504 -6.76 -8.76 -17.53
CA PHE A 504 -6.42 -8.06 -16.31
C PHE A 504 -6.56 -6.55 -16.50
N ILE A 505 -7.22 -5.88 -15.55
CA ILE A 505 -7.55 -4.46 -15.67
C ILE A 505 -6.97 -3.70 -14.48
N GLY A 506 -6.02 -2.81 -14.74
CA GLY A 506 -5.38 -1.97 -13.72
C GLY A 506 -6.31 -0.85 -13.26
N ILE A 507 -6.73 -0.89 -11.99
CA ILE A 507 -7.59 0.12 -11.36
C ILE A 507 -7.07 0.38 -9.94
N ASN A 508 -6.52 1.56 -9.69
CA ASN A 508 -5.92 1.90 -8.41
C ASN A 508 -6.91 2.56 -7.44
N ASP A 509 -7.89 3.32 -7.94
CA ASP A 509 -8.89 3.93 -7.08
C ASP A 509 -9.79 2.89 -6.40
N ASN A 510 -9.90 2.98 -5.08
CA ASN A 510 -10.63 1.99 -4.27
C ASN A 510 -12.13 1.95 -4.58
N ARG A 511 -12.74 3.08 -4.97
CA ARG A 511 -14.18 3.15 -5.26
C ARG A 511 -14.46 2.59 -6.65
N GLU A 512 -13.65 2.97 -7.64
CA GLU A 512 -13.76 2.43 -8.99
C GLU A 512 -13.42 0.94 -9.04
N TYR A 513 -12.44 0.49 -8.25
CA TYR A 513 -12.09 -0.93 -8.13
C TYR A 513 -13.29 -1.78 -7.66
N LYS A 514 -14.03 -1.33 -6.65
CA LYS A 514 -15.25 -2.03 -6.19
C LYS A 514 -16.30 -2.15 -7.30
N LYS A 515 -16.48 -1.11 -8.12
CA LYS A 515 -17.40 -1.18 -9.26
C LYS A 515 -16.92 -2.20 -10.30
N ALA A 516 -15.62 -2.20 -10.59
CA ALA A 516 -15.03 -3.15 -11.51
C ALA A 516 -15.11 -4.60 -11.00
N GLN A 517 -15.00 -4.83 -9.69
CA GLN A 517 -15.22 -6.15 -9.09
C GLN A 517 -16.65 -6.66 -9.29
N GLU A 518 -17.66 -5.82 -9.10
CA GLU A 518 -19.07 -6.20 -9.35
C GLU A 518 -19.31 -6.53 -10.83
N ILE A 519 -18.73 -5.73 -11.74
CA ILE A 519 -18.80 -5.99 -13.18
C ILE A 519 -18.09 -7.31 -13.53
N ALA A 520 -16.89 -7.51 -12.99
CA ALA A 520 -16.13 -8.72 -13.23
C ALA A 520 -16.85 -9.96 -12.72
N LYS A 521 -17.46 -9.87 -11.53
CA LYS A 521 -18.30 -10.92 -10.97
C LYS A 521 -19.46 -11.27 -11.90
N PHE A 522 -20.17 -10.27 -12.43
CA PHE A 522 -21.25 -10.49 -13.39
C PHE A 522 -20.79 -11.28 -14.62
N TYR A 523 -19.68 -10.89 -15.26
CA TYR A 523 -19.18 -11.61 -16.44
C TYR A 523 -18.62 -13.00 -16.10
N ASN A 524 -17.89 -13.13 -15.01
CA ASN A 524 -17.22 -14.38 -14.62
C ASN A 524 -18.19 -15.44 -14.05
N GLU A 525 -19.32 -15.02 -13.47
CA GLU A 525 -20.34 -15.92 -12.93
C GLU A 525 -21.50 -16.13 -13.92
N CYS A 526 -22.10 -15.06 -14.43
CA CYS A 526 -23.30 -15.12 -15.26
C CYS A 526 -23.00 -15.25 -16.75
N GLY A 527 -21.87 -14.72 -17.23
CA GLY A 527 -21.49 -14.73 -18.65
C GLY A 527 -20.81 -16.03 -19.11
N ARG A 528 -20.56 -16.97 -18.20
CA ARG A 528 -19.64 -18.09 -18.43
C ARG A 528 -20.22 -19.25 -19.24
N LYS A 529 -21.54 -19.29 -19.46
CA LYS A 529 -22.21 -20.37 -20.20
C LYS A 529 -23.18 -19.83 -21.23
N ASP A 530 -23.22 -20.44 -22.42
CA ASP A 530 -24.31 -20.22 -23.38
C ASP A 530 -25.54 -21.09 -23.07
N LYS A 531 -26.56 -21.01 -23.94
CA LYS A 531 -27.81 -21.78 -23.78
C LYS A 531 -27.60 -23.27 -23.99
N GLU A 532 -26.61 -23.62 -24.80
CA GLU A 532 -26.20 -24.97 -25.15
C GLU A 532 -25.35 -25.62 -24.04
N GLY A 533 -24.89 -24.82 -23.07
CA GLY A 533 -24.13 -25.26 -21.91
C GLY A 533 -22.61 -25.25 -22.09
N HIS A 534 -22.10 -24.71 -23.21
CA HIS A 534 -20.66 -24.54 -23.42
C HIS A 534 -20.09 -23.58 -22.38
N LEU A 535 -19.01 -23.98 -21.73
CA LEU A 535 -18.33 -23.19 -20.72
C LEU A 535 -17.25 -22.34 -21.40
N TYR A 536 -17.39 -21.03 -21.35
CA TYR A 536 -16.36 -20.10 -21.77
C TYR A 536 -15.30 -19.97 -20.68
N GLU A 537 -14.04 -20.22 -21.03
CA GLU A 537 -12.90 -20.02 -20.11
C GLU A 537 -12.32 -18.60 -20.19
N PHE A 538 -13.18 -17.60 -20.38
CA PHE A 538 -12.79 -16.19 -20.45
C PHE A 538 -13.05 -15.52 -19.10
N THR A 539 -12.09 -14.74 -18.63
CA THR A 539 -12.19 -14.06 -17.33
C THR A 539 -11.72 -12.63 -17.42
N ILE A 540 -12.37 -11.76 -16.65
CA ILE A 540 -12.00 -10.35 -16.46
C ILE A 540 -11.64 -10.15 -14.99
N ILE A 541 -10.48 -9.56 -14.71
CA ILE A 541 -9.89 -9.52 -13.37
C ILE A 541 -9.34 -8.11 -13.08
N PRO A 542 -10.00 -7.32 -12.23
CA PRO A 542 -9.44 -6.05 -11.79
C PRO A 542 -8.30 -6.26 -10.78
N PHE A 543 -7.21 -5.51 -10.90
CA PHE A 543 -6.05 -5.55 -9.97
C PHE A 543 -5.51 -4.13 -9.69
N GLY A 544 -4.70 -3.98 -8.62
CA GLY A 544 -3.98 -2.74 -8.33
C GLY A 544 -4.64 -1.81 -7.29
N ALA A 545 -5.71 -2.23 -6.61
CA ALA A 545 -6.44 -1.35 -5.70
C ALA A 545 -5.54 -0.88 -4.54
N LYS A 546 -5.46 0.43 -4.28
CA LYS A 546 -4.60 0.98 -3.21
C LYS A 546 -4.84 0.33 -1.84
N GLN A 547 -6.07 -0.08 -1.53
CA GLN A 547 -6.38 -0.78 -0.27
C GLN A 547 -5.75 -2.17 -0.19
N GLN A 548 -5.57 -2.86 -1.31
CA GLN A 548 -4.93 -4.18 -1.37
C GLN A 548 -3.40 -4.06 -1.44
N LEU A 549 -2.89 -3.01 -2.09
CA LEU A 549 -1.45 -2.76 -2.20
C LEU A 549 -0.83 -2.32 -0.86
N PHE A 550 -1.39 -1.28 -0.23
CA PHE A 550 -0.84 -0.63 0.96
C PHE A 550 -1.36 -1.28 2.26
N THR A 551 -0.89 -2.50 2.54
CA THR A 551 -1.25 -3.28 3.73
C THR A 551 -0.04 -3.47 4.66
N TYR A 552 -0.32 -3.80 5.93
CA TYR A 552 0.68 -4.15 6.94
C TYR A 552 1.57 -5.30 6.45
N LYS A 553 0.94 -6.33 5.86
CA LYS A 553 1.63 -7.51 5.33
C LYS A 553 2.59 -7.17 4.20
N ASN A 554 2.14 -6.38 3.21
CA ASN A 554 2.98 -6.03 2.05
C ASN A 554 4.09 -5.02 2.41
N ILE A 555 3.78 -4.01 3.23
CA ILE A 555 4.67 -2.85 3.44
C ILE A 555 5.57 -3.00 4.67
N ILE A 556 5.06 -3.56 5.77
CA ILE A 556 5.75 -3.57 7.07
C ILE A 556 6.34 -4.94 7.39
N GLU A 557 5.55 -6.01 7.25
CA GLU A 557 6.07 -7.38 7.42
C GLU A 557 7.01 -7.76 6.29
N ASP A 558 6.80 -7.22 5.09
CA ASP A 558 7.62 -7.50 3.91
C ASP A 558 7.57 -9.00 3.58
N ASP A 559 6.35 -9.51 3.37
CA ASP A 559 6.05 -10.94 3.17
C ASP A 559 6.96 -11.61 2.13
N ILE A 560 7.27 -10.90 1.04
CA ILE A 560 8.16 -11.40 -0.01
C ILE A 560 9.58 -11.57 0.52
N LEU A 561 10.12 -10.54 1.18
CA LEU A 561 11.46 -10.59 1.71
C LEU A 561 11.58 -11.71 2.75
N ASN A 562 10.54 -11.95 3.55
CA ASN A 562 10.54 -13.07 4.49
C ASN A 562 10.54 -14.42 3.77
N LYS A 563 9.72 -14.60 2.74
CA LYS A 563 9.75 -15.82 1.90
C LYS A 563 11.08 -16.01 1.19
N ALA A 564 11.70 -14.94 0.71
CA ALA A 564 13.03 -14.97 0.11
C ALA A 564 14.10 -15.36 1.13
N LYS A 565 14.01 -14.88 2.37
CA LYS A 565 14.88 -15.31 3.47
C LYS A 565 14.70 -16.78 3.81
N ASP A 566 13.45 -17.26 3.87
CA ASP A 566 13.15 -18.68 4.10
C ASP A 566 13.76 -19.54 2.99
N PHE A 567 13.55 -19.15 1.73
CA PHE A 567 14.12 -19.84 0.57
C PHE A 567 15.65 -19.84 0.62
N TYR A 568 16.27 -18.67 0.80
CA TYR A 568 17.72 -18.52 0.87
C TYR A 568 18.32 -19.36 2.01
N PHE A 569 17.68 -19.35 3.19
CA PHE A 569 18.13 -20.14 4.33
C PHE A 569 18.10 -21.64 4.04
N GLU A 570 17.01 -22.17 3.47
CA GLU A 570 16.94 -23.57 3.08
C GLU A 570 17.93 -23.92 1.96
N TYR A 571 18.12 -23.01 1.00
CA TYR A 571 19.08 -23.18 -0.09
C TYR A 571 20.53 -23.26 0.42
N GLN A 572 20.89 -22.45 1.41
CA GLN A 572 22.25 -22.40 1.98
C GLN A 572 22.62 -23.67 2.75
N LYS A 573 21.65 -24.40 3.32
CA LYS A 573 21.91 -25.66 4.03
C LYS A 573 22.56 -26.73 3.14
N THR A 574 22.25 -26.69 1.85
CA THR A 574 22.74 -27.66 0.87
C THR A 574 23.74 -27.05 -0.10
N SER A 575 23.54 -25.82 -0.58
CA SER A 575 24.39 -25.17 -1.59
C SER A 575 25.84 -25.04 -1.14
N ASN A 576 26.06 -24.67 0.12
CA ASN A 576 27.40 -24.56 0.69
C ASN A 576 28.15 -25.90 0.78
N LEU A 577 27.42 -27.02 0.72
CA LEU A 577 27.98 -28.37 0.72
C LEU A 577 28.18 -28.92 -0.71
N LEU A 578 27.80 -28.16 -1.74
CA LEU A 578 28.01 -28.50 -3.16
C LEU A 578 29.33 -27.94 -3.74
N GLY A 579 30.09 -27.15 -2.97
CA GLY A 579 31.43 -26.67 -3.32
C GLY A 579 32.55 -27.62 -2.88
N ALA A 580 33.64 -27.70 -3.63
CA ALA A 580 34.78 -28.58 -3.34
C ALA A 580 35.85 -27.93 -2.43
N ASP A 581 35.70 -26.65 -2.07
CA ASP A 581 36.73 -25.84 -1.41
C ASP A 581 36.60 -25.81 0.12
N LYS A 582 35.44 -25.44 0.68
CA LYS A 582 35.18 -25.48 2.14
C LYS A 582 33.69 -25.64 2.46
N ALA A 583 33.38 -26.48 3.45
CA ALA A 583 32.05 -26.53 4.05
C ALA A 583 31.83 -25.29 4.92
N TYR A 584 30.81 -24.49 4.60
CA TYR A 584 30.36 -23.37 5.43
C TYR A 584 29.25 -23.82 6.38
N ASP A 585 29.37 -23.46 7.66
CA ASP A 585 28.32 -23.68 8.66
C ASP A 585 27.23 -22.61 8.53
N CYS A 586 26.04 -23.02 8.10
CA CYS A 586 24.87 -22.14 8.02
C CYS A 586 24.52 -21.57 9.39
N ALA A 587 24.08 -20.31 9.43
CA ALA A 587 23.68 -19.66 10.67
C ALA A 587 22.51 -20.38 11.37
N ALA A 588 22.30 -20.06 12.65
CA ALA A 588 21.25 -20.68 13.46
C ALA A 588 19.82 -20.34 12.97
N ASP A 589 19.64 -19.19 12.31
CA ASP A 589 18.35 -18.72 11.83
C ASP A 589 18.46 -17.90 10.53
N LYS A 590 17.33 -17.79 9.82
CA LYS A 590 17.23 -17.12 8.52
C LYS A 590 17.59 -15.63 8.53
N ASP A 591 17.27 -14.92 9.61
CA ASP A 591 17.53 -13.49 9.71
C ASP A 591 19.01 -13.24 9.93
N THR A 592 19.66 -14.08 10.74
CA THR A 592 21.11 -14.04 10.95
C THR A 592 21.85 -14.32 9.65
N GLU A 593 21.53 -15.40 8.93
CA GLU A 593 22.15 -15.75 7.64
C GLU A 593 22.00 -14.60 6.61
N TRP A 594 20.78 -14.07 6.45
CA TRP A 594 20.52 -12.96 5.53
C TRP A 594 21.30 -11.69 5.90
N ASN A 595 21.38 -11.38 7.20
CA ASN A 595 22.08 -10.20 7.69
C ASN A 595 23.60 -10.35 7.58
N ASP A 596 24.14 -11.55 7.77
CA ASP A 596 25.58 -11.81 7.68
C ASP A 596 26.09 -11.64 6.24
N ARG A 597 25.29 -12.08 5.25
CA ARG A 597 25.53 -11.73 3.83
C ARG A 597 25.63 -10.22 3.61
N ARG A 598 24.71 -9.45 4.18
CA ARG A 598 24.72 -7.97 4.06
C ARG A 598 25.88 -7.31 4.83
N LYS A 599 26.28 -7.85 6.00
CA LYS A 599 27.37 -7.31 6.81
C LYS A 599 28.73 -7.50 6.12
N GLY A 600 29.01 -8.71 5.63
CA GLY A 600 30.29 -9.03 5.00
C GLY A 600 30.62 -8.11 3.82
N LYS A 601 29.60 -7.68 3.08
CA LYS A 601 29.71 -6.78 1.92
C LYS A 601 29.86 -5.29 2.28
N LYS A 602 29.46 -4.87 3.48
CA LYS A 602 29.59 -3.48 3.96
C LYS A 602 30.99 -3.10 4.46
N LEU A 603 31.82 -4.09 4.78
CA LEU A 603 33.14 -3.87 5.38
C LEU A 603 34.18 -3.33 4.38
N ASN A 604 33.90 -3.38 3.07
CA ASN A 604 34.83 -2.95 2.03
C ASN A 604 34.26 -1.73 1.27
N VAL A 605 34.63 -0.53 1.72
CA VAL A 605 34.13 0.75 1.18
C VAL A 605 34.63 1.01 -0.24
N ASP A 606 35.88 0.64 -0.55
CA ASP A 606 36.49 0.84 -1.87
C ASP A 606 35.78 0.03 -2.96
N LYS A 607 35.18 -1.12 -2.58
CA LYS A 607 34.35 -1.96 -3.45
C LYS A 607 32.85 -1.75 -3.24
N GLY A 608 32.45 -0.59 -2.71
CA GLY A 608 31.07 -0.32 -2.29
C GLY A 608 30.02 -0.53 -3.38
N LEU A 609 30.24 0.01 -4.59
CA LEU A 609 29.29 -0.14 -5.71
C LEU A 609 29.22 -1.58 -6.22
N TRP A 610 30.37 -2.24 -6.34
CA TRP A 610 30.44 -3.66 -6.72
C TRP A 610 29.64 -4.54 -5.75
N ASN A 611 29.89 -4.39 -4.45
CA ASN A 611 29.24 -5.15 -3.40
C ASN A 611 27.74 -4.86 -3.34
N LYS A 612 27.32 -3.62 -3.63
CA LYS A 612 25.92 -3.26 -3.74
C LYS A 612 25.24 -3.97 -4.91
N ASN A 613 25.82 -3.93 -6.11
CA ASN A 613 25.25 -4.60 -7.29
C ASN A 613 25.15 -6.12 -7.11
N GLU A 614 26.18 -6.73 -6.51
CA GLU A 614 26.16 -8.15 -6.14
C GLU A 614 25.01 -8.49 -5.17
N LEU A 615 24.83 -7.67 -4.13
CA LEU A 615 23.73 -7.88 -3.17
C LEU A 615 22.36 -7.72 -3.86
N THR A 616 22.18 -6.67 -4.65
CA THR A 616 20.91 -6.43 -5.36
C THR A 616 20.55 -7.61 -6.26
N GLN A 617 21.51 -8.11 -7.05
CA GLN A 617 21.25 -9.23 -7.96
C GLN A 617 20.93 -10.53 -7.22
N LYS A 618 21.69 -10.86 -6.17
CA LYS A 618 21.43 -12.06 -5.35
C LYS A 618 20.10 -12.00 -4.60
N GLU A 619 19.77 -10.85 -4.01
CA GLU A 619 18.50 -10.66 -3.31
C GLU A 619 17.31 -10.71 -4.26
N ALA A 620 17.44 -10.13 -5.46
CA ALA A 620 16.41 -10.24 -6.50
C ALA A 620 16.21 -11.70 -6.94
N GLN A 621 17.30 -12.47 -7.08
CA GLN A 621 17.25 -13.89 -7.40
C GLN A 621 16.52 -14.70 -6.31
N ASP A 622 16.80 -14.46 -5.03
CA ASP A 622 16.10 -15.14 -3.93
C ASP A 622 14.59 -14.82 -3.92
N MET A 623 14.22 -13.57 -4.20
CA MET A 623 12.82 -13.17 -4.32
C MET A 623 12.13 -13.85 -5.51
N ALA A 624 12.81 -13.90 -6.67
CA ALA A 624 12.30 -14.60 -7.85
C ALA A 624 12.11 -16.10 -7.56
N ASN A 625 13.09 -16.75 -6.93
CA ASN A 625 13.00 -18.15 -6.53
C ASN A 625 11.79 -18.45 -5.64
N ALA A 626 11.53 -17.59 -4.65
CA ALA A 626 10.36 -17.71 -3.78
C ALA A 626 9.04 -17.62 -4.56
N TRP A 627 8.95 -16.76 -5.58
CA TRP A 627 7.76 -16.65 -6.42
C TRP A 627 7.55 -17.85 -7.34
N HIS A 628 8.64 -18.42 -7.87
CA HIS A 628 8.58 -19.53 -8.82
C HIS A 628 8.31 -20.89 -8.19
N ILE A 629 8.21 -20.99 -6.86
CA ILE A 629 7.86 -22.26 -6.18
C ILE A 629 6.55 -22.80 -6.75
N GLN A 630 5.49 -21.97 -6.78
CA GLN A 630 4.18 -22.41 -7.28
C GLN A 630 4.20 -22.68 -8.79
N THR A 631 4.95 -21.89 -9.57
CA THR A 631 5.15 -22.10 -11.01
C THR A 631 5.71 -23.50 -11.29
N LYS A 632 6.79 -23.88 -10.58
CA LYS A 632 7.44 -25.19 -10.72
C LYS A 632 6.50 -26.33 -10.32
N LEU A 633 5.81 -26.18 -9.18
CA LEU A 633 4.86 -27.20 -8.71
C LEU A 633 3.70 -27.39 -9.68
N TYR A 634 3.20 -26.31 -10.29
CA TYR A 634 2.12 -26.37 -11.27
C TYR A 634 2.57 -27.06 -12.56
N LEU A 635 3.78 -26.74 -13.04
CA LEU A 635 4.36 -27.32 -14.27
C LEU A 635 4.43 -28.86 -14.23
N VAL A 636 4.67 -29.45 -13.06
CA VAL A 636 4.79 -30.91 -12.88
C VAL A 636 3.56 -31.58 -12.26
N GLY A 637 2.45 -30.86 -12.12
CA GLY A 637 1.22 -31.40 -11.53
C GLY A 637 1.30 -31.68 -10.03
N ALA A 638 2.26 -31.07 -9.33
CA ALA A 638 2.47 -31.16 -7.88
C ALA A 638 1.81 -30.01 -7.10
N CYS A 639 1.11 -29.09 -7.77
CA CYS A 639 0.40 -27.98 -7.13
C CYS A 639 -0.97 -28.43 -6.61
N CYS A 640 -1.23 -28.29 -5.30
CA CYS A 640 -2.47 -28.73 -4.68
C CYS A 640 -3.56 -27.64 -4.66
N TYR A 641 -4.74 -27.94 -5.23
CA TYR A 641 -5.99 -27.17 -5.02
C TYR A 641 -7.08 -28.00 -4.32
N CYS A 642 -6.69 -29.09 -3.66
CA CYS A 642 -7.62 -30.05 -3.08
C CYS A 642 -8.39 -29.41 -1.92
N LYS A 643 -9.65 -29.03 -2.16
CA LYS A 643 -10.59 -28.54 -1.14
C LYS A 643 -11.24 -29.67 -0.32
N ASP A 644 -11.10 -30.92 -0.79
CA ASP A 644 -11.79 -32.07 -0.19
C ASP A 644 -10.85 -32.86 0.73
N ASN A 645 -11.22 -32.94 2.00
CA ASN A 645 -10.51 -33.70 3.04
C ASN A 645 -10.72 -35.23 2.94
N GLU A 646 -11.61 -35.70 2.05
CA GLU A 646 -11.99 -37.12 1.94
C GLU A 646 -11.29 -37.90 0.81
N TYR A 647 -10.68 -37.22 -0.17
CA TYR A 647 -9.98 -37.87 -1.30
C TYR A 647 -8.46 -37.71 -1.21
N LYS A 648 -7.71 -38.79 -1.52
CA LYS A 648 -6.25 -38.74 -1.75
C LYS A 648 -5.97 -37.70 -2.84
N CYS A 649 -5.37 -36.59 -2.46
CA CYS A 649 -5.01 -35.51 -3.37
C CYS A 649 -3.87 -35.98 -4.29
N VAL A 650 -4.17 -36.28 -5.56
CA VAL A 650 -3.20 -36.76 -6.56
C VAL A 650 -1.96 -35.85 -6.65
N ALA A 651 -2.16 -34.53 -6.56
CA ALA A 651 -1.06 -33.56 -6.56
C ALA A 651 -0.13 -33.71 -5.35
N LYS A 652 -0.65 -34.03 -4.15
CA LYS A 652 0.18 -34.27 -2.95
C LYS A 652 0.98 -35.57 -3.08
N GLU A 653 0.40 -36.60 -3.69
CA GLU A 653 1.11 -37.86 -3.94
C GLU A 653 2.22 -37.67 -4.96
N ARG A 654 1.94 -36.99 -6.09
CA ARG A 654 2.96 -36.64 -7.08
C ARG A 654 4.06 -35.77 -6.48
N HIS A 655 3.70 -34.78 -5.66
CA HIS A 655 4.67 -33.96 -4.92
C HIS A 655 5.58 -34.79 -4.04
N ALA A 656 5.04 -35.70 -3.22
CA ALA A 656 5.82 -36.56 -2.34
C ALA A 656 6.77 -37.49 -3.12
N GLN A 657 6.32 -38.05 -4.24
CA GLN A 657 7.14 -38.90 -5.12
C GLN A 657 8.32 -38.13 -5.72
N LEU A 658 8.06 -36.96 -6.30
CA LEU A 658 9.10 -36.12 -6.90
C LEU A 658 10.07 -35.59 -5.84
N TYR A 659 9.55 -35.19 -4.66
CA TYR A 659 10.37 -34.77 -3.53
C TYR A 659 11.30 -35.90 -3.07
N GLY A 660 10.79 -37.12 -2.93
CA GLY A 660 11.60 -38.29 -2.56
C GLY A 660 12.76 -38.56 -3.52
N CYS A 661 12.53 -38.43 -4.83
CA CYS A 661 13.59 -38.60 -5.83
C CYS A 661 14.66 -37.50 -5.73
N ILE A 662 14.26 -36.23 -5.72
CA ILE A 662 15.23 -35.12 -5.74
C ILE A 662 16.01 -35.03 -4.41
N GLU A 663 15.37 -35.36 -3.29
CA GLU A 663 16.01 -35.48 -1.98
C GLU A 663 17.04 -36.60 -1.98
N PHE A 664 16.68 -37.80 -2.46
CA PHE A 664 17.60 -38.93 -2.59
C PHE A 664 18.84 -38.57 -3.42
N VAL A 665 18.64 -38.01 -4.60
CA VAL A 665 19.72 -37.61 -5.52
C VAL A 665 20.63 -36.57 -4.87
N THR A 666 20.05 -35.56 -4.22
CA THR A 666 20.83 -34.51 -3.55
C THR A 666 21.64 -35.08 -2.40
N GLN A 667 21.08 -35.96 -1.57
CA GLN A 667 21.83 -36.58 -0.47
C GLN A 667 23.03 -37.40 -0.98
N LYS A 668 22.85 -38.16 -2.07
CA LYS A 668 23.96 -38.89 -2.71
C LYS A 668 25.04 -37.95 -3.24
N LEU A 669 24.63 -36.84 -3.86
CA LEU A 669 25.56 -35.83 -4.36
C LEU A 669 26.34 -35.18 -3.22
N LEU A 670 25.68 -34.85 -2.10
CA LEU A 670 26.33 -34.28 -0.92
C LEU A 670 27.41 -35.20 -0.34
N VAL A 671 27.14 -36.50 -0.25
CA VAL A 671 28.13 -37.51 0.18
C VAL A 671 29.32 -37.55 -0.79
N ARG A 672 29.05 -37.59 -2.10
CA ARG A 672 30.10 -37.61 -3.12
C ARG A 672 30.98 -36.36 -3.10
N MET A 673 30.38 -35.19 -2.88
CA MET A 673 31.08 -33.92 -2.72
C MET A 673 31.94 -33.90 -1.45
N GLU A 674 31.47 -34.50 -0.34
CA GLU A 674 32.26 -34.64 0.88
C GLU A 674 33.48 -35.56 0.68
N GLU A 675 33.30 -36.67 -0.04
CA GLU A 675 34.40 -37.57 -0.42
C GLU A 675 35.44 -36.85 -1.29
N ALA A 676 34.98 -36.11 -2.31
CA ALA A 676 35.88 -35.31 -3.16
C ALA A 676 36.68 -34.29 -2.34
N ARG A 677 36.03 -33.58 -1.40
CA ARG A 677 36.72 -32.66 -0.48
C ARG A 677 37.79 -33.36 0.37
N LYS A 678 37.47 -34.51 0.95
CA LYS A 678 38.42 -35.28 1.78
C LYS A 678 39.62 -35.80 0.99
N CYS A 679 39.42 -36.08 -0.28
CA CYS A 679 40.46 -36.58 -1.18
C CYS A 679 41.15 -35.48 -2.01
N GLU A 680 40.83 -34.20 -1.78
CA GLU A 680 41.31 -33.06 -2.58
C GLU A 680 41.09 -33.24 -4.10
N GLU A 681 39.98 -33.88 -4.46
CA GLU A 681 39.58 -34.14 -5.85
C GLU A 681 38.78 -32.95 -6.41
N ASP A 682 39.17 -32.46 -7.59
CA ASP A 682 38.42 -31.46 -8.37
C ASP A 682 37.25 -32.11 -9.14
N PHE A 683 36.22 -32.53 -8.40
CA PHE A 683 35.05 -33.19 -8.98
C PHE A 683 34.12 -32.19 -9.71
N LYS A 684 34.06 -32.31 -11.05
CA LYS A 684 33.24 -31.45 -11.95
C LYS A 684 32.15 -32.20 -12.73
N LYS A 685 31.90 -33.46 -12.39
CA LYS A 685 30.94 -34.35 -13.08
C LYS A 685 29.59 -34.45 -12.35
N SER A 686 29.16 -33.34 -11.75
CA SER A 686 27.93 -33.32 -10.94
C SER A 686 26.68 -33.62 -11.78
N HIS A 687 26.63 -33.14 -13.03
CA HIS A 687 25.52 -33.41 -13.93
C HIS A 687 25.38 -34.90 -14.27
N GLU A 688 26.46 -35.57 -14.72
CA GLU A 688 26.38 -37.01 -15.03
C GLU A 688 26.01 -37.82 -13.78
N PHE A 689 26.61 -37.48 -12.63
CA PHE A 689 26.31 -38.15 -11.37
C PHE A 689 24.83 -38.02 -10.97
N ILE A 690 24.25 -36.82 -11.12
CA ILE A 690 22.83 -36.58 -10.83
C ILE A 690 21.95 -37.49 -11.69
N LEU A 691 22.19 -37.57 -13.00
CA LEU A 691 21.40 -38.42 -13.90
C LEU A 691 21.53 -39.91 -13.56
N GLU A 692 22.73 -40.36 -13.22
CA GLU A 692 22.96 -41.74 -12.76
C GLU A 692 22.16 -42.06 -11.49
N GLN A 693 22.11 -41.13 -10.52
CA GLN A 693 21.35 -41.33 -9.29
C GLN A 693 19.83 -41.26 -9.52
N VAL A 694 19.36 -40.44 -10.46
CA VAL A 694 17.93 -40.44 -10.86
C VAL A 694 17.55 -41.79 -11.47
N ALA A 695 18.34 -42.31 -12.41
CA ALA A 695 18.11 -43.61 -13.02
C ALA A 695 18.14 -44.76 -12.00
N ALA A 696 19.04 -44.69 -11.02
CA ALA A 696 19.07 -45.65 -9.91
C ALA A 696 17.78 -45.58 -9.06
N TYR A 697 17.32 -44.37 -8.73
CA TYR A 697 16.06 -44.18 -7.99
C TYR A 697 14.86 -44.74 -8.77
N GLU A 698 14.78 -44.49 -10.07
CA GLU A 698 13.71 -44.99 -10.93
C GLU A 698 13.63 -46.52 -10.91
N HIS A 699 14.78 -47.19 -11.03
CA HIS A 699 14.88 -48.64 -10.93
C HIS A 699 14.46 -49.17 -9.56
N GLU A 700 14.91 -48.54 -8.47
CA GLU A 700 14.57 -48.94 -7.09
C GLU A 700 13.08 -48.76 -6.76
N HIS A 701 12.41 -47.78 -7.37
CA HIS A 701 11.03 -47.40 -7.05
C HIS A 701 10.01 -47.82 -8.12
N ASN A 702 10.41 -48.63 -9.11
CA ASN A 702 9.58 -49.07 -10.24
C ASN A 702 8.95 -47.90 -11.03
N VAL A 703 9.68 -46.80 -11.17
CA VAL A 703 9.32 -45.70 -12.07
C VAL A 703 9.78 -46.07 -13.48
N PRO A 704 9.01 -45.78 -14.55
CA PRO A 704 9.45 -46.01 -15.91
C PRO A 704 10.81 -45.36 -16.18
N ALA A 705 11.74 -46.13 -16.75
CA ALA A 705 13.10 -45.67 -17.02
C ALA A 705 13.10 -44.39 -17.89
N GLY A 706 13.80 -43.37 -17.43
CA GLY A 706 13.95 -42.07 -18.06
C GLY A 706 12.81 -41.08 -17.82
N GLU A 707 11.74 -41.46 -17.10
CA GLU A 707 10.62 -40.54 -16.82
C GLU A 707 11.05 -39.36 -15.94
N TYR A 708 11.63 -39.65 -14.77
CA TYR A 708 12.09 -38.62 -13.85
C TYR A 708 13.36 -37.96 -14.34
N GLN A 709 14.23 -38.71 -15.03
CA GLN A 709 15.41 -38.12 -15.66
C GLN A 709 15.02 -36.98 -16.60
N THR A 710 14.12 -37.26 -17.57
CA THR A 710 13.60 -36.26 -18.51
C THR A 710 12.93 -35.09 -17.78
N LEU A 711 12.11 -35.38 -16.78
CA LEU A 711 11.39 -34.36 -16.02
C LEU A 711 12.34 -33.41 -15.28
N PHE A 712 13.35 -33.94 -14.57
CA PHE A 712 14.26 -33.11 -13.79
C PHE A 712 15.25 -32.35 -14.67
N GLU A 713 15.68 -32.91 -15.79
CA GLU A 713 16.46 -32.20 -16.80
C GLU A 713 15.68 -31.00 -17.37
N ASN A 714 14.41 -31.19 -17.74
CA ASN A 714 13.57 -30.10 -18.22
C ASN A 714 13.29 -29.05 -17.14
N LEU A 715 13.12 -29.44 -15.88
CA LEU A 715 12.99 -28.51 -14.77
C LEU A 715 14.26 -27.68 -14.55
N ALA A 716 15.44 -28.30 -14.64
CA ALA A 716 16.72 -27.60 -14.53
C ALA A 716 16.92 -26.63 -15.69
N LYS A 717 16.58 -27.06 -16.92
CA LYS A 717 16.58 -26.20 -18.09
C LYS A 717 15.59 -25.03 -17.94
N CYS A 718 14.39 -25.25 -17.42
CA CYS A 718 13.44 -24.17 -17.11
C CYS A 718 13.99 -23.19 -16.04
N GLU A 719 14.78 -23.66 -15.08
CA GLU A 719 15.44 -22.79 -14.11
C GLU A 719 16.49 -21.90 -14.78
N HIS A 720 17.36 -22.50 -15.59
CA HIS A 720 18.36 -21.76 -16.35
C HIS A 720 17.75 -20.72 -17.29
N LEU A 721 16.70 -21.10 -18.04
CA LEU A 721 16.00 -20.20 -18.96
C LEU A 721 15.41 -18.99 -18.24
N ARG A 722 14.71 -19.19 -17.11
CA ARG A 722 14.15 -18.07 -16.35
C ARG A 722 15.23 -17.24 -15.67
N TRP A 723 16.30 -17.87 -15.17
CA TRP A 723 17.41 -17.16 -14.56
C TRP A 723 18.07 -16.22 -15.60
N ASN A 724 18.28 -16.72 -16.82
CA ASN A 724 18.72 -15.90 -17.94
C ASN A 724 17.73 -14.76 -18.23
N ALA A 725 16.43 -15.03 -18.31
CA ALA A 725 15.41 -14.01 -18.57
C ALA A 725 15.41 -12.90 -17.50
N SER A 726 15.46 -13.27 -16.22
CA SER A 726 15.52 -12.32 -15.10
C SER A 726 16.79 -11.46 -15.15
N ASN A 727 17.95 -12.08 -15.39
CA ASN A 727 19.23 -11.35 -15.46
C ASN A 727 19.32 -10.43 -16.70
N ARG A 728 18.73 -10.80 -17.85
CA ARG A 728 18.61 -9.91 -19.01
C ARG A 728 17.83 -8.63 -18.68
N LEU A 729 16.73 -8.76 -17.94
CA LEU A 729 15.93 -7.61 -17.46
C LEU A 729 16.67 -6.77 -16.40
N LEU A 730 17.69 -7.33 -15.74
CA LEU A 730 18.62 -6.57 -14.89
C LEU A 730 19.78 -5.94 -15.68
N GLY A 731 19.83 -6.14 -17.00
CA GLY A 731 20.87 -5.64 -17.89
C GLY A 731 22.16 -6.47 -17.89
N TYR A 732 22.11 -7.74 -17.49
CA TYR A 732 23.24 -8.65 -17.61
C TYR A 732 23.37 -9.23 -19.01
N ARG A 733 24.63 -9.42 -19.44
CA ARG A 733 25.00 -10.07 -20.70
C ARG A 733 26.02 -11.18 -20.50
N THR A 734 26.29 -11.93 -21.56
CA THR A 734 27.31 -12.99 -21.58
C THR A 734 28.68 -12.42 -21.27
N PHE A 735 29.46 -13.12 -20.44
CA PHE A 735 30.89 -12.84 -20.30
C PHE A 735 31.65 -13.49 -21.48
N GLU A 736 32.04 -12.69 -22.46
CA GLU A 736 32.78 -13.19 -23.63
C GLU A 736 34.15 -13.76 -23.23
N ASN A 737 34.51 -14.92 -23.78
CA ASN A 737 35.78 -15.60 -23.53
C ASN A 737 36.01 -15.97 -22.05
N ALA A 738 34.95 -16.22 -21.28
CA ALA A 738 35.08 -16.74 -19.92
C ALA A 738 35.84 -18.07 -19.92
N THR A 739 36.82 -18.19 -19.02
CA THR A 739 37.63 -19.42 -18.85
C THR A 739 37.15 -20.25 -17.67
N SER A 740 36.28 -19.67 -16.84
CA SER A 740 35.65 -20.28 -15.67
C SER A 740 34.20 -19.76 -15.51
N ASN A 741 33.58 -19.99 -14.35
CA ASN A 741 32.30 -19.37 -13.96
C ASN A 741 32.50 -17.89 -13.56
N ASP A 742 33.06 -17.12 -14.48
CA ASP A 742 33.43 -15.72 -14.30
C ASP A 742 32.19 -14.81 -14.24
N LYS A 743 32.23 -13.81 -13.37
CA LYS A 743 31.15 -12.83 -13.22
C LYS A 743 31.66 -11.46 -12.81
N HIS A 744 31.00 -10.42 -13.31
CA HIS A 744 31.41 -9.05 -13.07
C HIS A 744 30.21 -8.11 -12.86
N TYR A 745 29.96 -7.68 -11.62
CA TYR A 745 28.72 -6.97 -11.24
C TYR A 745 28.68 -5.48 -11.65
N LEU A 746 29.80 -4.86 -12.03
CA LEU A 746 29.81 -3.50 -12.59
C LEU A 746 29.51 -3.50 -14.09
N GLN A 747 30.25 -4.30 -14.87
CA GLN A 747 29.98 -4.57 -16.29
C GLN A 747 28.69 -5.39 -16.54
N LYS A 748 28.08 -5.93 -15.48
CA LYS A 748 26.93 -6.85 -15.53
C LYS A 748 27.15 -8.00 -16.53
N THR A 749 28.25 -8.72 -16.37
CA THR A 749 28.55 -9.91 -17.20
C THR A 749 28.57 -11.17 -16.36
N HIS A 750 28.13 -12.29 -16.93
CA HIS A 750 28.17 -13.59 -16.28
C HIS A 750 28.41 -14.73 -17.30
N ALA A 751 29.29 -15.67 -16.98
CA ALA A 751 29.68 -16.76 -17.87
C ALA A 751 28.50 -17.70 -18.22
N CYS A 752 27.63 -17.97 -17.24
CA CYS A 752 26.43 -18.79 -17.45
C CYS A 752 25.32 -18.11 -18.28
N MET A 753 25.45 -16.85 -18.72
CA MET A 753 24.44 -16.19 -19.56
C MET A 753 24.52 -16.67 -21.02
N VAL A 754 24.31 -17.97 -21.23
CA VAL A 754 24.37 -18.68 -22.52
C VAL A 754 23.16 -19.62 -22.68
N PRO A 755 22.82 -20.07 -23.91
CA PRO A 755 21.85 -21.15 -24.11
C PRO A 755 22.18 -22.39 -23.27
N TYR A 756 21.16 -23.19 -22.94
CA TYR A 756 21.34 -24.37 -22.08
C TYR A 756 22.26 -25.43 -22.71
N GLU A 757 22.22 -25.54 -24.04
CA GLU A 757 23.05 -26.45 -24.82
C GLU A 757 24.53 -26.06 -24.73
N GLU A 758 24.83 -24.76 -24.77
CA GLU A 758 26.18 -24.23 -24.58
C GLU A 758 26.66 -24.39 -23.13
N LEU A 759 25.76 -24.18 -22.15
CA LEU A 759 26.03 -24.45 -20.74
C LEU A 759 26.44 -25.92 -20.53
N LEU A 760 25.68 -26.85 -21.14
CA LEU A 760 25.98 -28.27 -21.11
C LEU A 760 27.27 -28.60 -21.87
N ALA A 761 27.55 -27.99 -23.03
CA ALA A 761 28.74 -28.31 -23.81
C ALA A 761 30.06 -27.99 -23.07
N ASN A 762 30.05 -26.99 -22.18
CA ASN A 762 31.23 -26.57 -21.42
C ASN A 762 31.30 -27.29 -20.06
N GLU A 763 32.35 -28.09 -19.83
CA GLU A 763 32.52 -28.87 -18.58
C GLU A 763 32.48 -28.02 -17.30
N VAL A 764 33.10 -26.83 -17.31
CA VAL A 764 33.14 -25.94 -16.13
C VAL A 764 31.78 -25.33 -15.84
N LEU A 765 31.03 -24.95 -16.89
CA LEU A 765 29.70 -24.38 -16.73
C LEU A 765 28.64 -25.45 -16.43
N ARG A 766 28.76 -26.64 -17.03
CA ARG A 766 27.90 -27.81 -16.77
C ARG A 766 27.86 -28.15 -15.28
N ASP A 767 29.00 -28.06 -14.59
CA ASP A 767 29.07 -28.34 -13.15
C ASP A 767 28.24 -27.36 -12.29
N THR A 768 27.83 -26.20 -12.84
CA THR A 768 26.95 -25.25 -12.12
C THR A 768 25.50 -25.72 -12.04
N ILE A 769 25.08 -26.71 -12.85
CA ILE A 769 23.70 -27.23 -12.89
C ILE A 769 23.26 -27.82 -11.54
N LYS A 770 24.19 -28.30 -10.70
CA LYS A 770 23.87 -28.73 -9.33
C LYS A 770 23.16 -27.66 -8.50
N TYR A 771 23.40 -26.38 -8.80
CA TYR A 771 22.69 -25.27 -8.14
C TYR A 771 21.24 -25.12 -8.62
N ASP A 772 20.94 -25.45 -9.88
CA ASP A 772 19.56 -25.49 -10.40
C ASP A 772 18.78 -26.65 -9.76
N TYR A 773 19.39 -27.83 -9.68
CA TYR A 773 18.83 -28.99 -8.97
C TYR A 773 18.59 -28.69 -7.48
N ASN A 774 19.51 -27.97 -6.84
CA ASN A 774 19.30 -27.52 -5.47
C ASN A 774 18.10 -26.55 -5.34
N THR A 775 17.93 -25.67 -6.33
CA THR A 775 16.78 -24.74 -6.37
C THR A 775 15.47 -25.51 -6.54
N ILE A 776 15.46 -26.58 -7.34
CA ILE A 776 14.32 -27.51 -7.48
C ILE A 776 14.03 -28.21 -6.14
N LEU A 777 15.05 -28.76 -5.47
CA LEU A 777 14.90 -29.38 -4.15
C LEU A 777 14.24 -28.43 -3.15
N VAL A 778 14.75 -27.20 -3.02
CA VAL A 778 14.21 -26.22 -2.08
C VAL A 778 12.78 -25.82 -2.45
N SER A 779 12.48 -25.68 -3.74
CA SER A 779 11.12 -25.40 -4.22
C SER A 779 10.14 -26.52 -3.86
N MET A 780 10.56 -27.78 -4.00
CA MET A 780 9.75 -28.95 -3.62
C MET A 780 9.58 -29.03 -2.10
N LYS A 781 10.63 -28.77 -1.33
CA LYS A 781 10.58 -28.74 0.15
C LYS A 781 9.64 -27.65 0.67
N GLY A 782 9.67 -26.49 0.02
CA GLY A 782 8.89 -25.29 0.34
C GLY A 782 7.40 -25.39 0.03
N ALA A 783 6.89 -26.49 -0.53
CA ALA A 783 5.46 -26.66 -0.83
C ALA A 783 4.55 -26.69 0.43
N ASN A 784 5.14 -26.74 1.63
CA ASN A 784 4.44 -26.62 2.91
C ASN A 784 4.53 -25.20 3.54
N ILE A 785 5.14 -24.22 2.86
CA ILE A 785 5.36 -22.84 3.34
C ILE A 785 4.27 -21.88 2.85
#